data_AF-A0A956U917-F1
#
_entry.id   AF-A0A956U917-F1
#
_cell.length_a   1.000
_cell.length_b   1.000
_cell.length_c   1.000
_cell.angle_alpha   90.00
_cell.angle_beta   90.00
_cell.angle_gamma   90.00
#
_symmetry.space_group_name_H-M   'P 1'
#
loop_
_entity.id
_entity.type
_entity.pdbx_description
1 polymer ?
#
loop_
_entity_poly.entity_id
_entity_poly.type
_entity_poly.pdbx_seq_one_letter_code
_entity_poly.pdbx_strand_id
1 'polypeptide(L)'
;DLVPLVRENRYLVRIGLKKLIETKRVGLQALLGQVRQQKSTDLVGFGIAPRINAAGRLSDANKAVELMTTDDPVRAEEIADELQKENVRRQELCEKIFLEADAKVAADANLASKKCIAIYDENWHHGVVGIVASRLVEKYHRPVFIGQLDREEGIVKGSARGVSQLDLWEVLKDNEHLLTKWGGHKMAAGFSTEADRADKLMKGLVATCNRMLAGKPLAGIVSIDFVAQPEAVSLDLARDLLKLAPFGMGNKKPRLCMTNLTCSDTRPLGKEQKHSRIMVKGDDQEFECVLWNSQGCVPEVGQTMDIAFTPEVNHFNNRDRLQLVLADWRSPGRTDLTREEAFEALDSMKDSQNAVQDIPASDAKQETKKEETMDFSPTASVSNTDGEDLEESKNLVESLSLPTRELKQPAKQSWKDLRGHEAPTDLLERAVSKLQDKLVVFCEAEQTGSFNMLDRTEMNPCEHLMLWQYPPSQEVFQELLARVAPANIYLIGHAPASFDEPRAFLKRLFGLARFAINQRDGQIPGDKLTALMASDKLSVALGLAVLRKANMVDWFAEDGVINLDLLGDTPGRLDDCQEYEQLSKRLAEIKSFRQWCRDSSIKDIQLALVKNGVLLQKDSVEEEAGVEAVNSKMGQEYGNADGKNRAPGVGTASQ
;
A
#
# COMPACT_ATOMS: atom_id res chain seq x y z
N ASP A 1 -4.27 -24.42 -10.89
CA ASP A 1 -3.23 -23.99 -9.93
C ASP A 1 -3.38 -22.57 -9.41
N LEU A 2 -4.16 -21.68 -10.06
CA LEU A 2 -4.42 -20.33 -9.52
C LEU A 2 -3.15 -19.54 -9.17
N VAL A 3 -2.06 -19.75 -9.91
CA VAL A 3 -0.80 -19.04 -9.70
C VAL A 3 -0.89 -17.57 -10.14
N PRO A 4 -0.13 -16.65 -9.53
CA PRO A 4 -0.11 -15.25 -9.93
C PRO A 4 0.27 -15.05 -11.41
N LEU A 5 -0.56 -14.34 -12.17
CA LEU A 5 -0.37 -13.97 -13.57
C LEU A 5 0.47 -12.70 -13.71
N VAL A 6 1.67 -12.74 -13.16
CA VAL A 6 2.70 -11.69 -13.26
C VAL A 6 3.96 -12.27 -13.91
N ARG A 7 4.85 -11.40 -14.40
CA ARG A 7 6.17 -11.75 -14.98
C ARG A 7 6.11 -12.97 -15.94
N GLU A 8 6.79 -14.06 -15.63
CA GLU A 8 6.91 -15.27 -16.46
C GLU A 8 5.57 -15.97 -16.68
N ASN A 9 4.77 -16.16 -15.63
CA ASN A 9 3.44 -16.76 -15.72
C ASN A 9 2.54 -15.96 -16.67
N ARG A 10 2.58 -14.63 -16.59
CA ARG A 10 1.85 -13.74 -17.49
C ARG A 10 2.28 -13.92 -18.94
N TYR A 11 3.58 -13.99 -19.19
CA TYR A 11 4.14 -14.20 -20.52
C TYR A 11 3.68 -15.55 -21.11
N LEU A 12 3.82 -16.62 -20.34
CA LEU A 12 3.42 -17.98 -20.74
C LEU A 12 1.92 -18.05 -21.06
N VAL A 13 1.07 -17.50 -20.20
CA VAL A 13 -0.38 -17.50 -20.42
C VAL A 13 -0.76 -16.65 -21.63
N ARG A 14 -0.15 -15.47 -21.82
CA ARG A 14 -0.43 -14.61 -22.99
C ARG A 14 -0.11 -15.31 -24.31
N ILE A 15 1.00 -16.03 -24.40
CA ILE A 15 1.35 -16.81 -25.60
C ILE A 15 0.49 -18.07 -25.70
N GLY A 16 0.29 -18.76 -24.58
CA GLY A 16 -0.49 -20.00 -24.49
C GLY A 16 -1.93 -19.82 -24.94
N LEU A 17 -2.61 -18.74 -24.53
CA LEU A 17 -3.98 -18.44 -24.95
C LEU A 17 -4.09 -18.27 -26.47
N LYS A 18 -3.12 -17.60 -27.10
CA LYS A 18 -3.08 -17.46 -28.57
C LYS A 18 -2.91 -18.83 -29.24
N LYS A 19 -1.92 -19.61 -28.78
CA LYS A 19 -1.66 -20.96 -29.30
C LYS A 19 -2.80 -21.93 -29.07
N LEU A 20 -3.55 -21.77 -27.98
CA LEU A 20 -4.68 -22.64 -27.65
C LEU A 20 -5.81 -22.51 -28.67
N ILE A 21 -6.12 -21.28 -29.11
CA ILE A 21 -7.16 -21.03 -30.12
C ILE A 21 -6.80 -21.66 -31.47
N GLU A 22 -5.51 -21.67 -31.81
CA GLU A 22 -4.97 -22.20 -33.08
C GLU A 22 -4.41 -23.63 -32.92
N THR A 23 -4.75 -24.31 -31.84
CA THR A 23 -4.16 -25.61 -31.51
C THR A 23 -4.52 -26.66 -32.56
N LYS A 24 -3.54 -27.52 -32.89
CA LYS A 24 -3.73 -28.71 -33.74
C LYS A 24 -3.81 -30.01 -32.93
N ARG A 25 -3.68 -29.93 -31.61
CA ARG A 25 -3.78 -31.11 -30.73
C ARG A 25 -5.25 -31.53 -30.66
N VAL A 26 -5.55 -32.71 -31.18
CA VAL A 26 -6.93 -33.22 -31.32
C VAL A 26 -7.69 -33.23 -29.99
N GLY A 27 -7.02 -33.58 -28.88
CA GLY A 27 -7.61 -33.51 -27.55
C GLY A 27 -8.03 -32.12 -27.08
N LEU A 28 -7.19 -31.11 -27.34
CA LEU A 28 -7.54 -29.73 -27.01
C LEU A 28 -8.63 -29.18 -27.93
N GLN A 29 -8.64 -29.58 -29.20
CA GLN A 29 -9.72 -29.23 -30.13
C GLN A 29 -11.06 -29.80 -29.67
N ALA A 30 -11.09 -31.08 -29.26
CA ALA A 30 -12.27 -31.73 -28.71
C ALA A 30 -12.80 -31.00 -27.46
N LEU A 31 -11.91 -30.63 -26.52
CA LEU A 31 -12.30 -29.82 -25.34
C LEU A 31 -12.83 -28.43 -25.72
N LEU A 32 -12.21 -27.78 -26.70
CA LEU A 32 -12.68 -26.48 -27.20
C LEU A 32 -14.06 -26.56 -27.85
N GLY A 33 -14.41 -27.70 -28.45
CA GLY A 33 -15.76 -27.98 -28.95
C GLY A 33 -16.82 -28.02 -27.85
N GLN A 34 -16.44 -28.33 -26.60
CA GLN A 34 -17.36 -28.43 -25.46
C GLN A 34 -17.61 -27.08 -24.77
N VAL A 35 -16.96 -26.00 -25.19
CA VAL A 35 -17.01 -24.68 -24.54
C VAL A 35 -17.28 -23.58 -25.56
N ARG A 36 -17.87 -22.47 -25.09
CA ARG A 36 -17.95 -21.25 -25.92
C ARG A 36 -16.54 -20.70 -26.09
N GLN A 37 -16.12 -20.53 -27.33
CA GLN A 37 -14.80 -19.97 -27.61
C GLN A 37 -14.74 -18.50 -27.21
N GLN A 38 -13.88 -18.18 -26.25
CA GLN A 38 -13.57 -16.83 -25.81
C GLN A 38 -12.05 -16.66 -25.73
N LYS A 39 -11.52 -15.51 -26.13
CA LYS A 39 -10.07 -15.25 -26.11
C LYS A 39 -9.61 -14.70 -24.75
N SER A 40 -10.04 -15.32 -23.66
CA SER A 40 -9.74 -14.87 -22.29
C SER A 40 -9.23 -16.01 -21.42
N THR A 41 -8.66 -15.65 -20.28
CA THR A 41 -8.32 -16.60 -19.22
C THR A 41 -9.55 -17.34 -18.70
N ASP A 42 -10.76 -16.78 -18.83
CA ASP A 42 -12.00 -17.43 -18.42
C ASP A 42 -12.28 -18.70 -19.22
N LEU A 43 -11.90 -18.73 -20.51
CA LEU A 43 -11.97 -19.95 -21.33
C LEU A 43 -11.23 -21.11 -20.65
N VAL A 44 -10.05 -20.84 -20.11
CA VAL A 44 -9.24 -21.85 -19.43
C VAL A 44 -9.76 -22.09 -18.01
N GLY A 45 -9.95 -21.04 -17.22
CA GLY A 45 -10.29 -21.12 -15.80
C GLY A 45 -11.69 -21.65 -15.50
N PHE A 46 -12.68 -21.30 -16.32
CA PHE A 46 -14.09 -21.65 -16.13
C PHE A 46 -14.64 -22.58 -17.23
N GLY A 47 -13.98 -22.65 -18.39
CA GLY A 47 -14.33 -23.58 -19.47
C GLY A 47 -13.56 -24.90 -19.36
N ILE A 48 -12.27 -24.88 -19.73
CA ILE A 48 -11.49 -26.09 -19.97
C ILE A 48 -11.07 -26.79 -18.67
N ALA A 49 -10.44 -26.08 -17.74
CA ALA A 49 -9.89 -26.67 -16.53
C ALA A 49 -10.94 -27.40 -15.66
N PRO A 50 -12.19 -26.91 -15.48
CA PRO A 50 -13.21 -27.65 -14.73
C PRO A 50 -13.56 -29.02 -15.29
N ARG A 51 -13.48 -29.22 -16.62
CA ARG A 51 -13.73 -30.51 -17.28
C ARG A 51 -12.61 -31.50 -16.99
N ILE A 52 -11.37 -31.06 -17.14
CA ILE A 52 -10.16 -31.84 -16.79
C ILE A 52 -10.18 -32.22 -15.31
N ASN A 53 -10.48 -31.26 -14.43
CA ASN A 53 -10.49 -31.47 -12.99
C ASN A 53 -11.69 -32.29 -12.49
N ALA A 54 -12.75 -32.45 -13.28
CA ALA A 54 -13.90 -33.25 -12.90
C ALA A 54 -13.53 -34.73 -12.80
N ALA A 55 -12.72 -35.24 -13.72
CA ALA A 55 -12.23 -36.62 -13.71
C ALA A 55 -11.49 -36.94 -12.41
N GLY A 56 -10.50 -36.13 -12.03
CA GLY A 56 -9.75 -36.35 -10.78
C GLY A 56 -10.57 -36.21 -9.49
N ARG A 57 -11.82 -35.70 -9.55
CA ARG A 57 -12.70 -35.54 -8.39
C ARG A 57 -13.78 -36.60 -8.28
N LEU A 58 -14.23 -37.15 -9.42
CA LEU A 58 -15.38 -38.03 -9.50
C LEU A 58 -15.08 -39.40 -10.14
N SER A 59 -13.95 -39.55 -10.83
CA SER A 59 -13.63 -40.72 -11.63
C SER A 59 -12.10 -40.90 -11.79
N ASP A 60 -11.66 -41.44 -12.93
CA ASP A 60 -10.25 -41.73 -13.22
C ASP A 60 -9.57 -40.54 -13.92
N ALA A 61 -8.58 -39.96 -13.23
CA ALA A 61 -7.76 -38.87 -13.76
C ALA A 61 -6.97 -39.25 -15.03
N ASN A 62 -6.73 -40.54 -15.29
CA ASN A 62 -6.01 -41.00 -16.48
C ASN A 62 -6.69 -40.59 -17.79
N LYS A 63 -8.01 -40.43 -17.80
CA LYS A 63 -8.76 -39.97 -18.98
C LYS A 63 -8.31 -38.59 -19.45
N ALA A 64 -8.04 -37.69 -18.51
CA ALA A 64 -7.52 -36.36 -18.84
C ALA A 64 -6.12 -36.44 -19.45
N VAL A 65 -5.28 -37.37 -18.99
CA VAL A 65 -3.95 -37.59 -19.57
C VAL A 65 -4.07 -38.17 -20.97
N GLU A 66 -4.88 -39.21 -21.15
CA GLU A 66 -5.15 -39.85 -22.45
C GLU A 66 -5.62 -38.83 -23.49
N LEU A 67 -6.56 -37.96 -23.11
CA LEU A 67 -7.04 -36.89 -23.97
C LEU A 67 -5.92 -35.93 -24.40
N MET A 68 -4.98 -35.62 -23.51
CA MET A 68 -3.89 -34.69 -23.81
C MET A 68 -2.78 -35.30 -24.67
N THR A 69 -2.72 -36.64 -24.74
CA THR A 69 -1.67 -37.38 -25.45
C THR A 69 -2.15 -38.15 -26.68
N THR A 70 -3.46 -38.30 -26.89
CA THR A 70 -4.01 -39.02 -28.05
C THR A 70 -3.85 -38.23 -29.35
N ASP A 71 -3.63 -38.95 -30.45
CA ASP A 71 -3.61 -38.43 -31.82
C ASP A 71 -4.86 -38.86 -32.62
N ASP A 72 -5.76 -39.65 -32.02
CA ASP A 72 -7.02 -40.09 -32.64
C ASP A 72 -8.15 -39.07 -32.34
N PRO A 73 -8.69 -38.39 -33.38
CA PRO A 73 -9.77 -37.42 -33.21
C PRO A 73 -11.07 -38.02 -32.65
N VAL A 74 -11.42 -39.26 -33.03
CA VAL A 74 -12.64 -39.92 -32.57
C VAL A 74 -12.52 -40.21 -31.09
N ARG A 75 -11.38 -40.78 -30.69
CA ARG A 75 -11.11 -41.06 -29.28
C ARG A 75 -11.05 -39.79 -28.44
N ALA A 76 -10.48 -38.71 -28.97
CA ALA A 76 -10.46 -37.41 -28.30
C ALA A 76 -11.87 -36.85 -28.04
N GLU A 77 -12.77 -36.98 -29.01
CA GLU A 77 -14.17 -36.54 -28.89
C GLU A 77 -14.92 -37.35 -27.84
N GLU A 78 -14.78 -38.68 -27.86
CA GLU A 78 -15.36 -39.58 -26.83
C GLU A 78 -14.95 -39.17 -25.41
N ILE A 79 -13.64 -38.99 -25.19
CA ILE A 79 -13.14 -38.64 -23.85
C ILE A 79 -13.59 -37.22 -23.47
N ALA A 80 -13.60 -36.27 -24.40
CA ALA A 80 -14.08 -34.91 -24.11
C ALA A 80 -15.56 -34.88 -23.71
N ASP A 81 -16.41 -35.70 -24.33
CA ASP A 81 -17.81 -35.90 -23.97
C ASP A 81 -17.96 -36.52 -22.57
N GLU A 82 -17.13 -37.51 -22.24
CA GLU A 82 -17.11 -38.10 -20.91
C GLU A 82 -16.73 -37.07 -19.83
N LEU A 83 -15.66 -36.30 -20.04
CA LEU A 83 -15.24 -35.23 -19.13
C LEU A 83 -16.31 -34.14 -18.99
N GLN A 84 -17.05 -33.86 -20.06
CA GLN A 84 -18.17 -32.93 -20.02
C GLN A 84 -19.31 -33.47 -19.14
N LYS A 85 -19.70 -34.73 -19.32
CA LYS A 85 -20.72 -35.40 -18.48
C LYS A 85 -20.30 -35.40 -17.01
N GLU A 86 -19.03 -35.69 -16.72
CA GLU A 86 -18.49 -35.67 -15.37
C GLU A 86 -18.51 -34.26 -14.77
N ASN A 87 -18.16 -33.22 -15.53
CA ASN A 87 -18.26 -31.84 -15.05
C ASN A 87 -19.71 -31.41 -14.78
N VAL A 88 -20.67 -31.82 -15.62
CA VAL A 88 -22.11 -31.57 -15.36
C VAL A 88 -22.53 -32.24 -14.05
N ARG A 89 -22.24 -33.54 -13.89
CA ARG A 89 -22.52 -34.27 -12.65
C ARG A 89 -21.87 -33.62 -11.42
N ARG A 90 -20.63 -33.16 -11.57
CA ARG A 90 -19.92 -32.42 -10.50
C ARG A 90 -20.64 -31.13 -10.14
N GLN A 91 -21.11 -30.36 -11.12
CA GLN A 91 -21.84 -29.11 -10.89
C GLN A 91 -23.16 -29.38 -10.17
N GLU A 92 -23.94 -30.36 -10.61
CA GLU A 92 -25.19 -30.78 -9.97
C GLU A 92 -24.98 -31.20 -8.52
N LEU A 93 -23.96 -32.03 -8.27
CA LEU A 93 -23.61 -32.47 -6.92
C LEU A 93 -23.13 -31.32 -6.02
N CYS A 94 -22.33 -30.40 -6.57
CA CYS A 94 -21.91 -29.20 -5.85
C CYS A 94 -23.11 -28.33 -5.47
N GLU A 95 -24.08 -28.16 -6.37
CA GLU A 95 -25.28 -27.36 -6.11
C GLU A 95 -26.15 -28.01 -5.03
N LYS A 96 -26.41 -29.31 -5.15
CA LYS A 96 -27.16 -30.07 -4.14
C LYS A 96 -26.53 -29.92 -2.75
N ILE A 97 -25.23 -30.22 -2.63
CA ILE A 97 -24.52 -30.16 -1.35
C ILE A 97 -24.45 -28.72 -0.84
N PHE A 98 -24.29 -27.73 -1.72
CA PHE A 98 -24.32 -26.33 -1.31
C PHE A 98 -25.67 -25.95 -0.69
N LEU A 99 -26.79 -26.29 -1.33
CA LEU A 99 -28.12 -25.99 -0.80
C LEU A 99 -28.39 -26.67 0.55
N GLU A 100 -27.98 -27.94 0.70
CA GLU A 100 -28.11 -28.67 1.97
C GLU A 100 -27.24 -28.06 3.07
N ALA A 101 -25.97 -27.76 2.76
CA ALA A 101 -25.04 -27.15 3.71
C ALA A 101 -25.48 -25.74 4.11
N ASP A 102 -25.96 -24.94 3.15
CA ASP A 102 -26.50 -23.61 3.37
C ASP A 102 -27.73 -23.64 4.28
N ALA A 103 -28.65 -24.58 4.05
CA ALA A 103 -29.81 -24.78 4.91
C ALA A 103 -29.41 -25.16 6.35
N LYS A 104 -28.41 -26.05 6.52
CA LYS A 104 -27.86 -26.40 7.84
C LYS A 104 -27.26 -25.20 8.56
N VAL A 105 -26.50 -24.37 7.84
CA VAL A 105 -25.88 -23.16 8.39
C VAL A 105 -26.95 -22.12 8.76
N ALA A 106 -27.94 -21.91 7.90
CA ALA A 106 -29.04 -20.98 8.14
C ALA A 106 -29.92 -21.40 9.34
N ALA A 107 -30.05 -22.70 9.61
CA ALA A 107 -30.80 -23.22 10.76
C ALA A 107 -30.04 -23.10 12.11
N ASP A 108 -28.74 -22.76 12.08
CA ASP A 108 -27.93 -22.63 13.29
C ASP A 108 -28.20 -21.29 13.99
N ALA A 109 -29.02 -21.34 15.05
CA ALA A 109 -29.37 -20.16 15.85
C ALA A 109 -28.14 -19.45 16.48
N ASN A 110 -27.00 -20.13 16.59
CA ASN A 110 -25.77 -19.56 17.15
C ASN A 110 -24.79 -19.08 16.08
N LEU A 111 -25.16 -19.06 14.79
CA LEU A 111 -24.25 -18.65 13.73
C LEU A 111 -23.65 -17.26 13.95
N ALA A 112 -24.42 -16.33 14.51
CA ALA A 112 -23.96 -14.96 14.82
C ALA A 112 -22.77 -14.94 15.80
N SER A 113 -22.72 -15.86 16.76
CA SER A 113 -21.66 -15.95 17.78
C SER A 113 -20.47 -16.82 17.34
N LYS A 114 -20.60 -17.60 16.27
CA LYS A 114 -19.53 -18.43 15.71
C LYS A 114 -18.72 -17.63 14.71
N LYS A 115 -17.39 -17.73 14.73
CA LYS A 115 -16.47 -17.07 13.79
C LYS A 115 -16.12 -17.94 12.59
N CYS A 116 -16.43 -19.23 12.61
CA CYS A 116 -16.32 -20.14 11.46
C CYS A 116 -17.56 -21.03 11.33
N ILE A 117 -17.68 -21.70 10.19
CA ILE A 117 -18.65 -22.78 9.94
C ILE A 117 -17.89 -24.10 9.98
N ALA A 118 -18.36 -25.07 10.76
CA ALA A 118 -17.78 -26.40 10.84
C ALA A 118 -18.91 -27.45 10.82
N ILE A 119 -19.05 -28.16 9.70
CA ILE A 119 -20.19 -29.06 9.44
C ILE A 119 -19.75 -30.31 8.68
N TYR A 120 -20.49 -31.40 8.83
CA TYR A 120 -20.30 -32.60 8.01
C TYR A 120 -21.65 -33.29 7.75
N ASP A 121 -21.67 -34.16 6.74
CA ASP A 121 -22.81 -35.04 6.44
C ASP A 121 -22.32 -36.32 5.75
N GLU A 122 -23.09 -37.40 5.85
CA GLU A 122 -22.82 -38.66 5.17
C GLU A 122 -23.21 -38.66 3.69
N ASN A 123 -24.16 -37.82 3.30
CA ASN A 123 -24.66 -37.73 1.93
C ASN A 123 -23.78 -36.82 1.04
N TRP A 124 -22.73 -36.23 1.61
CA TRP A 124 -21.80 -35.37 0.89
C TRP A 124 -20.66 -36.17 0.29
N HIS A 125 -20.04 -35.61 -0.75
CA HIS A 125 -18.98 -36.30 -1.49
C HIS A 125 -17.64 -35.55 -1.36
N HIS A 126 -16.63 -36.20 -0.81
CA HIS A 126 -15.32 -35.61 -0.48
C HIS A 126 -14.64 -34.92 -1.67
N GLY A 127 -14.81 -35.43 -2.89
CA GLY A 127 -14.27 -34.81 -4.12
C GLY A 127 -14.82 -33.41 -4.45
N VAL A 128 -15.96 -33.00 -3.84
CA VAL A 128 -16.61 -31.71 -4.11
C VAL A 128 -16.81 -30.83 -2.88
N VAL A 129 -16.73 -31.35 -1.65
CA VAL A 129 -16.93 -30.53 -0.44
C VAL A 129 -16.00 -29.32 -0.37
N GLY A 130 -14.78 -29.41 -0.89
CA GLY A 130 -13.86 -28.26 -0.96
C GLY A 130 -14.31 -27.13 -1.90
N ILE A 131 -15.12 -27.42 -2.92
CA ILE A 131 -15.73 -26.40 -3.81
C ILE A 131 -16.90 -25.73 -3.08
N VAL A 132 -17.72 -26.53 -2.39
CA VAL A 132 -18.83 -26.02 -1.57
C VAL A 132 -18.30 -25.15 -0.43
N ALA A 133 -17.20 -25.53 0.20
CA ALA A 133 -16.52 -24.73 1.21
C ALA A 133 -16.21 -23.32 0.71
N SER A 134 -15.63 -23.19 -0.49
CA SER A 134 -15.31 -21.89 -1.08
C SER A 134 -16.57 -21.03 -1.29
N ARG A 135 -17.67 -21.62 -1.78
CA ARG A 135 -18.95 -20.90 -1.95
C ARG A 135 -19.55 -20.44 -0.62
N LEU A 136 -19.42 -21.25 0.44
CA LEU A 136 -19.87 -20.88 1.77
C LEU A 136 -19.00 -19.78 2.39
N VAL A 137 -17.68 -19.78 2.14
CA VAL A 137 -16.78 -18.68 2.53
C VAL A 137 -17.20 -17.39 1.83
N GLU A 138 -17.51 -17.44 0.53
CA GLU A 138 -17.97 -16.28 -0.23
C GLU A 138 -19.30 -15.73 0.30
N LYS A 139 -20.25 -16.61 0.65
CA LYS A 139 -21.58 -16.20 1.15
C LYS A 139 -21.56 -15.68 2.59
N TYR A 140 -20.81 -16.35 3.47
CA TYR A 140 -20.85 -16.07 4.91
C TYR A 140 -19.64 -15.29 5.43
N HIS A 141 -18.63 -15.05 4.58
CA HIS A 141 -17.38 -14.36 4.90
C HIS A 141 -16.66 -14.91 6.13
N ARG A 142 -16.76 -16.23 6.34
CA ARG A 142 -16.22 -16.95 7.49
C ARG A 142 -15.40 -18.13 6.99
N PRO A 143 -14.33 -18.56 7.70
CA PRO A 143 -13.70 -19.85 7.43
C PRO A 143 -14.74 -20.97 7.47
N VAL A 144 -14.61 -21.93 6.57
CA VAL A 144 -15.52 -23.08 6.44
C VAL A 144 -14.72 -24.36 6.51
N PHE A 145 -15.08 -25.24 7.44
CA PHE A 145 -14.66 -26.62 7.54
C PHE A 145 -15.87 -27.50 7.19
N ILE A 146 -15.73 -28.33 6.16
CA ILE A 146 -16.83 -29.16 5.66
C ILE A 146 -16.33 -30.58 5.40
N GLY A 147 -17.07 -31.60 5.83
CA GLY A 147 -16.65 -32.99 5.70
C GLY A 147 -17.72 -33.96 5.21
N GLN A 148 -17.28 -35.03 4.55
CA GLN A 148 -18.07 -36.23 4.29
C GLN A 148 -17.84 -37.23 5.42
N LEU A 149 -18.89 -37.76 6.04
CA LEU A 149 -18.81 -38.98 6.85
C LEU A 149 -18.82 -40.22 5.94
N ASP A 150 -17.72 -40.96 5.95
CA ASP A 150 -17.58 -42.26 5.29
C ASP A 150 -17.87 -43.36 6.32
N ARG A 151 -19.07 -43.96 6.23
CA ARG A 151 -19.52 -44.98 7.19
C ARG A 151 -18.77 -46.31 7.03
N GLU A 152 -18.24 -46.60 5.84
CA GLU A 152 -17.53 -47.86 5.59
C GLU A 152 -16.14 -47.82 6.21
N GLU A 153 -15.43 -46.70 6.03
CA GLU A 153 -14.12 -46.48 6.64
C GLU A 153 -14.21 -45.99 8.10
N GLY A 154 -15.38 -45.52 8.55
CA GLY A 154 -15.57 -45.02 9.91
C GLY A 154 -14.92 -43.65 10.16
N ILE A 155 -14.65 -42.87 9.11
CA ILE A 155 -13.92 -41.60 9.20
C ILE A 155 -14.68 -40.45 8.54
N VAL A 156 -14.42 -39.22 8.99
CA VAL A 156 -14.83 -38.00 8.30
C VAL A 156 -13.67 -37.47 7.47
N LYS A 157 -13.86 -37.34 6.16
CA LYS A 157 -12.91 -36.71 5.23
C LYS A 157 -13.33 -35.27 4.97
N GLY A 158 -12.53 -34.32 5.41
CA GLY A 158 -12.82 -32.90 5.44
C GLY A 158 -11.97 -32.03 4.52
N SER A 159 -12.55 -30.92 4.08
CA SER A 159 -11.83 -29.81 3.44
C SER A 159 -12.13 -28.51 4.16
N ALA A 160 -11.16 -27.61 4.19
CA ALA A 160 -11.27 -26.30 4.79
C ALA A 160 -10.93 -25.19 3.77
N ARG A 161 -11.66 -24.09 3.84
CA ARG A 161 -11.41 -22.85 3.08
C ARG A 161 -11.45 -21.65 4.03
N GLY A 162 -10.43 -20.81 3.93
CA GLY A 162 -10.14 -19.77 4.91
C GLY A 162 -10.51 -18.37 4.42
N VAL A 163 -10.32 -17.42 5.32
CA VAL A 163 -10.34 -15.98 5.05
C VAL A 163 -8.95 -15.43 5.37
N SER A 164 -8.57 -14.27 4.85
CA SER A 164 -7.21 -13.72 5.01
C SER A 164 -6.79 -13.48 6.47
N GLN A 165 -7.76 -13.28 7.35
CA GLN A 165 -7.59 -12.97 8.78
C GLN A 165 -7.19 -14.18 9.64
N LEU A 166 -7.20 -15.39 9.09
CA LEU A 166 -6.96 -16.64 9.80
C LEU A 166 -6.05 -17.58 9.02
N ASP A 167 -5.10 -18.23 9.72
CA ASP A 167 -4.35 -19.34 9.17
C ASP A 167 -5.03 -20.68 9.48
N LEU A 168 -5.51 -21.36 8.44
CA LEU A 168 -6.14 -22.68 8.59
C LEU A 168 -5.16 -23.76 9.08
N TRP A 169 -3.88 -23.64 8.77
CA TRP A 169 -2.87 -24.59 9.23
C TRP A 169 -2.75 -24.52 10.75
N GLU A 170 -2.68 -23.32 11.32
CA GLU A 170 -2.63 -23.11 12.77
C GLU A 170 -3.90 -23.63 13.46
N VAL A 171 -5.07 -23.41 12.87
CA VAL A 171 -6.34 -23.90 13.42
C VAL A 171 -6.37 -25.43 13.46
N LEU A 172 -5.91 -26.09 12.41
CA LEU A 172 -5.82 -27.55 12.38
C LEU A 172 -4.76 -28.06 13.35
N LYS A 173 -3.61 -27.37 13.46
CA LYS A 173 -2.54 -27.70 14.40
C LYS A 173 -3.03 -27.68 15.85
N ASP A 174 -3.79 -26.65 16.25
CA ASP A 174 -4.40 -26.53 17.59
C ASP A 174 -5.39 -27.67 17.90
N ASN A 175 -5.92 -28.34 16.86
CA ASN A 175 -6.89 -29.44 16.97
C ASN A 175 -6.29 -30.80 16.57
N GLU A 176 -4.96 -30.90 16.43
CA GLU A 176 -4.26 -32.08 15.91
C GLU A 176 -4.58 -33.38 16.67
N HIS A 177 -4.79 -33.29 17.99
CA HIS A 177 -5.14 -34.44 18.84
C HIS A 177 -6.49 -35.11 18.48
N LEU A 178 -7.36 -34.42 17.72
CA LEU A 178 -8.63 -34.94 17.22
C LEU A 178 -8.53 -35.39 15.76
N LEU A 179 -7.40 -35.20 15.10
CA LEU A 179 -7.20 -35.47 13.68
C LEU A 179 -6.43 -36.77 13.47
N THR A 180 -6.78 -37.51 12.41
CA THR A 180 -6.03 -38.69 11.97
C THR A 180 -5.02 -38.35 10.87
N LYS A 181 -5.37 -37.38 10.00
CA LYS A 181 -4.49 -36.81 8.98
C LYS A 181 -4.90 -35.37 8.74
N TRP A 182 -3.94 -34.50 8.49
CA TRP A 182 -4.23 -33.12 8.12
C TRP A 182 -3.05 -32.49 7.38
N GLY A 183 -3.31 -31.42 6.65
CA GLY A 183 -2.29 -30.66 5.94
C GLY A 183 -2.90 -29.61 5.01
N GLY A 184 -2.07 -28.68 4.54
CA GLY A 184 -2.50 -27.59 3.67
C GLY A 184 -1.72 -26.32 3.91
N HIS A 185 -2.35 -25.20 3.56
CA HIS A 185 -1.80 -23.86 3.67
C HIS A 185 -2.84 -22.92 4.29
N LYS A 186 -2.42 -21.68 4.57
CA LYS A 186 -3.21 -20.59 5.16
C LYS A 186 -4.67 -20.52 4.68
N MET A 187 -4.91 -20.62 3.37
CA MET A 187 -6.23 -20.42 2.76
C MET A 187 -7.00 -21.70 2.41
N ALA A 188 -6.34 -22.86 2.40
CA ALA A 188 -6.97 -24.13 2.03
C ALA A 188 -6.27 -25.31 2.70
N ALA A 189 -7.04 -26.19 3.31
CA ALA A 189 -6.51 -27.39 3.95
C ALA A 189 -7.43 -28.61 3.77
N GLY A 190 -6.86 -29.79 4.01
CA GLY A 190 -7.57 -31.06 4.08
C GLY A 190 -7.33 -31.71 5.44
N PHE A 191 -8.34 -32.42 5.95
CA PHE A 191 -8.26 -33.07 7.26
C PHE A 191 -9.09 -34.36 7.27
N SER A 192 -8.77 -35.27 8.18
CA SER A 192 -9.60 -36.42 8.51
C SER A 192 -9.64 -36.67 10.01
N THR A 193 -10.73 -37.27 10.48
CA THR A 193 -10.92 -37.66 11.88
C THR A 193 -11.78 -38.91 11.97
N GLU A 194 -11.69 -39.64 13.07
CA GLU A 194 -12.58 -40.77 13.35
C GLU A 194 -14.03 -40.29 13.54
N ALA A 195 -15.01 -41.08 13.12
CA ALA A 195 -16.42 -40.71 13.19
C ALA A 195 -16.88 -40.39 14.63
N ASP A 196 -16.34 -41.09 15.63
CA ASP A 196 -16.65 -40.87 17.06
C ASP A 196 -16.04 -39.58 17.64
N ARG A 197 -15.08 -38.96 16.93
CA ARG A 197 -14.43 -37.69 17.29
C ARG A 197 -14.93 -36.51 16.47
N ALA A 198 -15.69 -36.75 15.40
CA ALA A 198 -16.12 -35.72 14.45
C ALA A 198 -16.82 -34.53 15.14
N ASP A 199 -17.81 -34.79 15.99
CA ASP A 199 -18.53 -33.71 16.69
C ASP A 199 -17.63 -32.92 17.64
N LYS A 200 -16.67 -33.59 18.29
CA LYS A 200 -15.69 -32.92 19.16
C LYS A 200 -14.77 -32.04 18.33
N LEU A 201 -14.32 -32.52 17.17
CA LEU A 201 -13.51 -31.75 16.24
C LEU A 201 -14.25 -30.51 15.75
N MET A 202 -15.50 -30.63 15.26
CA MET A 202 -16.25 -29.47 14.76
C MET A 202 -16.41 -28.37 15.84
N LYS A 203 -16.66 -28.77 17.09
CA LYS A 203 -16.70 -27.84 18.22
C LYS A 203 -15.33 -27.22 18.53
N GLY A 204 -14.25 -28.02 18.50
CA GLY A 204 -12.88 -27.56 18.71
C GLY A 204 -12.43 -26.53 17.66
N LEU A 205 -12.74 -26.79 16.38
CA LEU A 205 -12.47 -25.87 15.27
C LEU A 205 -13.19 -24.53 15.47
N VAL A 206 -14.48 -24.56 15.84
CA VAL A 206 -15.26 -23.34 16.14
C VAL A 206 -14.67 -22.57 17.32
N ALA A 207 -14.31 -23.25 18.41
CA ALA A 207 -13.72 -22.62 19.58
C ALA A 207 -12.36 -21.95 19.25
N THR A 208 -11.53 -22.65 18.48
CA THR A 208 -10.22 -22.16 18.04
C THR A 208 -10.38 -20.93 17.13
N CYS A 209 -11.28 -21.00 16.15
CA CYS A 209 -11.58 -19.86 15.28
C CYS A 209 -12.15 -18.68 16.06
N ASN A 210 -13.03 -18.91 17.03
CA ASN A 210 -13.57 -17.84 17.88
C ASN A 210 -12.48 -17.09 18.63
N ARG A 211 -11.50 -17.82 19.19
CA ARG A 211 -10.33 -17.25 19.86
C ARG A 211 -9.45 -16.46 18.89
N MET A 212 -9.05 -17.06 17.77
CA MET A 212 -8.09 -16.46 16.82
C MET A 212 -8.67 -15.31 15.98
N LEU A 213 -10.00 -15.26 15.83
CA LEU A 213 -10.74 -14.21 15.13
C LEU A 213 -11.45 -13.24 16.09
N ALA A 214 -11.15 -13.29 17.39
CA ALA A 214 -11.68 -12.33 18.35
C ALA A 214 -11.28 -10.90 17.94
N GLY A 215 -12.26 -9.99 17.94
CA GLY A 215 -12.05 -8.59 17.54
C GLY A 215 -11.69 -8.37 16.06
N LYS A 216 -11.62 -9.41 15.22
CA LYS A 216 -11.37 -9.28 13.78
C LYS A 216 -12.69 -9.17 13.00
N PRO A 217 -12.84 -8.18 12.10
CA PRO A 217 -14.00 -8.08 11.23
C PRO A 217 -13.98 -9.23 10.22
N LEU A 218 -15.15 -9.82 9.97
CA LEU A 218 -15.37 -10.90 9.01
C LEU A 218 -16.30 -10.41 7.88
N ALA A 219 -16.24 -9.13 7.53
CA ALA A 219 -17.00 -8.58 6.41
C ALA A 219 -16.26 -8.83 5.10
N GLY A 220 -17.01 -8.96 4.01
CA GLY A 220 -16.45 -8.91 2.67
C GLY A 220 -15.77 -7.57 2.44
N ILE A 221 -14.50 -7.59 2.03
CA ILE A 221 -13.74 -6.38 1.69
C ILE A 221 -13.72 -6.27 0.16
N VAL A 222 -14.21 -5.15 -0.36
CA VAL A 222 -14.10 -4.80 -1.78
C VAL A 222 -12.91 -3.86 -1.95
N SER A 223 -11.80 -4.38 -2.48
CA SER A 223 -10.65 -3.55 -2.87
C SER A 223 -10.99 -2.74 -4.11
N ILE A 224 -10.83 -1.43 -4.01
CA ILE A 224 -10.89 -0.46 -5.11
C ILE A 224 -9.44 -0.23 -5.56
N ASP A 225 -9.23 -0.01 -6.85
CA ASP A 225 -7.91 0.31 -7.41
C ASP A 225 -7.78 1.81 -7.72
N PHE A 226 -8.90 2.49 -8.00
CA PHE A 226 -8.92 3.92 -8.33
C PHE A 226 -10.33 4.53 -8.17
N VAL A 227 -10.42 5.75 -7.63
CA VAL A 227 -11.65 6.55 -7.61
C VAL A 227 -11.73 7.39 -8.89
N ALA A 228 -12.69 7.09 -9.75
CA ALA A 228 -12.88 7.76 -11.03
C ALA A 228 -13.96 8.84 -10.94
N GLN A 229 -13.74 9.95 -11.63
CA GLN A 229 -14.80 10.92 -11.94
C GLN A 229 -15.66 10.37 -13.10
N PRO A 230 -16.98 10.65 -13.12
CA PRO A 230 -17.87 10.18 -14.18
C PRO A 230 -17.34 10.41 -15.60
N GLU A 231 -16.75 11.57 -15.87
CA GLU A 231 -16.29 11.97 -17.21
C GLU A 231 -15.14 11.11 -17.74
N ALA A 232 -14.35 10.52 -16.85
CA ALA A 232 -13.23 9.64 -17.22
C ALA A 232 -13.72 8.24 -17.63
N VAL A 233 -14.92 7.84 -17.22
CA VAL A 233 -15.44 6.49 -17.40
C VAL A 233 -16.08 6.36 -18.78
N SER A 234 -15.31 5.91 -19.76
CA SER A 234 -15.73 5.80 -21.16
C SER A 234 -15.51 4.39 -21.72
N LEU A 235 -16.10 4.15 -22.91
CA LEU A 235 -15.84 2.92 -23.68
C LEU A 235 -14.36 2.78 -24.04
N ASP A 236 -13.66 3.89 -24.29
CA ASP A 236 -12.23 3.86 -24.62
C ASP A 236 -11.39 3.54 -23.39
N LEU A 237 -11.76 4.03 -22.19
CA LEU A 237 -11.14 3.57 -20.95
C LEU A 237 -11.29 2.06 -20.78
N ALA A 238 -12.48 1.50 -21.00
CA ALA A 238 -12.69 0.05 -20.92
C ALA A 238 -11.78 -0.72 -21.91
N ARG A 239 -11.59 -0.20 -23.13
CA ARG A 239 -10.67 -0.78 -24.12
C ARG A 239 -9.20 -0.67 -23.70
N ASP A 240 -8.81 0.44 -23.09
CA ASP A 240 -7.44 0.63 -22.59
C ASP A 240 -7.13 -0.32 -21.43
N LEU A 241 -8.07 -0.49 -20.49
CA LEU A 241 -7.92 -1.45 -19.39
C LEU A 241 -7.78 -2.88 -19.91
N LEU A 242 -8.47 -3.26 -21.00
CA LEU A 242 -8.31 -4.59 -21.61
C LEU A 242 -6.87 -4.87 -22.09
N LYS A 243 -6.04 -3.84 -22.34
CA LYS A 243 -4.62 -4.04 -22.67
C LYS A 243 -3.82 -4.65 -21.51
N LEU A 244 -4.33 -4.55 -20.28
CA LEU A 244 -3.76 -5.17 -19.08
C LEU A 244 -4.05 -6.68 -19.00
N ALA A 245 -4.86 -7.25 -19.89
CA ALA A 245 -5.05 -8.69 -19.97
C ALA A 245 -3.74 -9.43 -20.33
N PRO A 246 -3.58 -10.72 -19.95
CA PRO A 246 -4.59 -11.60 -19.34
C PRO A 246 -4.85 -11.31 -17.85
N PHE A 247 -6.13 -11.32 -17.47
CA PHE A 247 -6.55 -11.13 -16.07
C PHE A 247 -6.64 -12.46 -15.31
N GLY A 248 -6.39 -12.46 -14.02
CA GLY A 248 -6.47 -13.64 -13.16
C GLY A 248 -5.88 -13.38 -11.77
N MET A 249 -5.45 -14.43 -11.08
CA MET A 249 -4.78 -14.29 -9.77
C MET A 249 -3.57 -13.37 -9.91
N GLY A 250 -3.36 -12.43 -8.99
CA GLY A 250 -2.25 -11.47 -9.04
C GLY A 250 -2.30 -10.41 -10.16
N ASN A 251 -3.28 -10.46 -11.06
CA ASN A 251 -3.56 -9.42 -12.06
C ASN A 251 -5.07 -9.36 -12.32
N LYS A 252 -5.83 -8.89 -11.33
CA LYS A 252 -7.30 -8.83 -11.42
C LYS A 252 -7.74 -7.78 -12.45
N LYS A 253 -8.99 -7.87 -12.93
CA LYS A 253 -9.60 -6.77 -13.67
C LYS A 253 -9.62 -5.53 -12.74
N PRO A 254 -9.22 -4.34 -13.22
CA PRO A 254 -9.27 -3.13 -12.41
C PRO A 254 -10.69 -2.87 -11.90
N ARG A 255 -10.79 -2.54 -10.62
CA ARG A 255 -12.02 -2.13 -9.96
C ARG A 255 -11.95 -0.64 -9.66
N LEU A 256 -12.83 0.12 -10.30
CA LEU A 256 -12.98 1.54 -10.09
C LEU A 256 -14.08 1.83 -9.08
N CYS A 257 -14.06 3.01 -8.49
CA CYS A 257 -15.12 3.55 -7.66
C CYS A 257 -15.66 4.86 -8.26
N MET A 258 -16.97 5.07 -8.17
CA MET A 258 -17.61 6.37 -8.40
C MET A 258 -18.49 6.67 -7.20
N THR A 259 -18.39 7.87 -6.67
CA THR A 259 -19.10 8.31 -5.46
C THR A 259 -20.23 9.27 -5.79
N ASN A 260 -21.23 9.37 -4.90
CA ASN A 260 -22.32 10.35 -5.00
C ASN A 260 -23.16 10.27 -6.29
N LEU A 261 -23.34 9.07 -6.85
CA LEU A 261 -24.24 8.85 -7.98
C LEU A 261 -25.69 8.74 -7.52
N THR A 262 -26.64 9.00 -8.40
CA THR A 262 -28.08 8.78 -8.12
C THR A 262 -28.60 7.59 -8.94
N CYS A 263 -29.23 6.62 -8.28
CA CYS A 263 -29.89 5.52 -8.97
C CYS A 263 -31.13 6.01 -9.72
N SER A 264 -31.19 5.87 -11.05
CA SER A 264 -32.28 6.34 -11.89
C SER A 264 -33.30 5.25 -12.27
N ASP A 265 -32.88 3.99 -12.36
CA ASP A 265 -33.75 2.85 -12.68
C ASP A 265 -33.14 1.54 -12.17
N THR A 266 -33.98 0.61 -11.72
CA THR A 266 -33.56 -0.76 -11.39
C THR A 266 -34.51 -1.77 -12.03
N ARG A 267 -33.95 -2.76 -12.72
CA ARG A 267 -34.72 -3.83 -13.35
C ARG A 267 -34.05 -5.18 -13.16
N PRO A 268 -34.80 -6.23 -12.85
CA PRO A 268 -34.22 -7.55 -12.80
C PRO A 268 -33.91 -8.04 -14.23
N LEU A 269 -32.89 -8.89 -14.36
CA LEU A 269 -32.35 -9.42 -15.60
C LEU A 269 -32.35 -10.96 -15.60
N GLY A 270 -32.57 -11.51 -16.79
CA GLY A 270 -32.53 -12.96 -17.05
C GLY A 270 -33.84 -13.68 -16.72
N LYS A 271 -33.97 -14.93 -17.19
CA LYS A 271 -35.20 -15.74 -17.02
C LYS A 271 -35.57 -15.98 -15.55
N GLU A 272 -34.55 -16.15 -14.72
CA GLU A 272 -34.70 -16.42 -13.28
C GLU A 272 -34.66 -15.14 -12.44
N GLN A 273 -34.51 -13.96 -13.06
CA GLN A 273 -34.47 -12.66 -12.37
C GLN A 273 -33.43 -12.58 -11.24
N LYS A 274 -32.34 -13.36 -11.34
CA LYS A 274 -31.26 -13.43 -10.33
C LYS A 274 -30.26 -12.28 -10.42
N HIS A 275 -30.26 -11.51 -11.50
CA HIS A 275 -29.34 -10.41 -11.73
C HIS A 275 -30.14 -9.12 -11.87
N SER A 276 -29.48 -7.96 -11.78
CA SER A 276 -30.14 -6.67 -11.92
C SER A 276 -29.36 -5.75 -12.84
N ARG A 277 -30.11 -5.06 -13.72
CA ARG A 277 -29.67 -3.85 -14.41
C ARG A 277 -29.98 -2.67 -13.50
N ILE A 278 -29.01 -1.82 -13.29
CA ILE A 278 -29.13 -0.60 -12.49
C ILE A 278 -28.66 0.54 -13.38
N MET A 279 -29.46 1.59 -13.50
CA MET A 279 -29.03 2.82 -14.16
C MET A 279 -28.63 3.81 -13.07
N VAL A 280 -27.44 4.40 -13.21
CA VAL A 280 -26.92 5.39 -12.27
C VAL A 280 -26.53 6.66 -13.00
N LYS A 281 -26.80 7.80 -12.40
CA LYS A 281 -26.52 9.12 -12.95
C LYS A 281 -25.47 9.84 -12.10
N GLY A 282 -24.41 10.33 -12.75
CA GLY A 282 -23.41 11.22 -12.16
C GLY A 282 -23.36 12.50 -12.98
N ASP A 283 -23.69 13.63 -12.36
CA ASP A 283 -23.84 14.93 -13.03
C ASP A 283 -24.63 14.85 -14.35
N ASP A 284 -23.96 14.98 -15.49
CA ASP A 284 -24.55 14.97 -16.84
C ASP A 284 -24.45 13.61 -17.58
N GLN A 285 -23.91 12.57 -16.94
CA GLN A 285 -23.74 11.25 -17.53
C GLN A 285 -24.60 10.18 -16.85
N GLU A 286 -25.07 9.22 -17.63
CA GLU A 286 -25.82 8.06 -17.15
C GLU A 286 -25.11 6.76 -17.57
N PHE A 287 -24.94 5.85 -16.62
CA PHE A 287 -24.24 4.59 -16.80
C PHE A 287 -25.18 3.41 -16.62
N GLU A 288 -25.02 2.41 -17.49
CA GLU A 288 -25.65 1.11 -17.32
C GLU A 288 -24.76 0.20 -16.49
N CYS A 289 -25.28 -0.20 -15.33
CA CYS A 289 -24.64 -1.10 -14.40
C CYS A 289 -25.32 -2.48 -14.44
N VAL A 290 -24.53 -3.54 -14.26
CA VAL A 290 -25.02 -4.91 -14.06
C VAL A 290 -24.52 -5.44 -12.73
N LEU A 291 -25.44 -5.84 -11.86
CA LEU A 291 -25.16 -6.53 -10.60
C LEU A 291 -25.57 -7.99 -10.71
N TRP A 292 -24.59 -8.89 -10.70
CA TRP A 292 -24.84 -10.32 -10.79
C TRP A 292 -25.24 -10.89 -9.42
N ASN A 293 -26.27 -11.75 -9.38
CA ASN A 293 -26.71 -12.43 -8.17
C ASN A 293 -27.17 -11.44 -7.09
N SER A 294 -27.87 -10.38 -7.52
CA SER A 294 -28.39 -9.34 -6.62
C SER A 294 -29.42 -9.87 -5.63
N GLN A 295 -30.15 -10.94 -5.98
CA GLN A 295 -31.22 -11.51 -5.15
C GLN A 295 -32.25 -10.47 -4.70
N GLY A 296 -32.46 -9.43 -5.51
CA GLY A 296 -33.34 -8.31 -5.19
C GLY A 296 -32.72 -7.23 -4.29
N CYS A 297 -31.49 -7.41 -3.81
CA CYS A 297 -30.73 -6.39 -3.10
C CYS A 297 -30.16 -5.38 -4.11
N VAL A 298 -30.93 -4.32 -4.37
CA VAL A 298 -30.59 -3.24 -5.29
C VAL A 298 -30.88 -1.88 -4.64
N PRO A 299 -30.22 -0.79 -5.07
CA PRO A 299 -30.55 0.55 -4.60
C PRO A 299 -31.98 0.92 -4.96
N GLU A 300 -32.59 1.77 -4.13
CA GLU A 300 -33.89 2.37 -4.44
C GLU A 300 -33.73 3.43 -5.54
N VAL A 301 -34.74 3.56 -6.41
CA VAL A 301 -34.75 4.62 -7.42
C VAL A 301 -34.81 5.99 -6.71
N GLY A 302 -33.91 6.90 -7.07
CA GLY A 302 -33.69 8.19 -6.43
C GLY A 302 -32.65 8.17 -5.29
N GLN A 303 -32.18 6.99 -4.87
CA GLN A 303 -31.16 6.88 -3.83
C GLN A 303 -29.81 7.37 -4.35
N THR A 304 -29.15 8.23 -3.57
CA THR A 304 -27.74 8.55 -3.77
C THR A 304 -26.89 7.37 -3.28
N MET A 305 -25.80 7.04 -3.99
CA MET A 305 -24.98 5.85 -3.75
C MET A 305 -23.54 6.00 -4.25
N ASP A 306 -22.62 5.28 -3.61
CA ASP A 306 -21.30 4.98 -4.16
C ASP A 306 -21.34 3.59 -4.79
N ILE A 307 -20.60 3.40 -5.89
CA ILE A 307 -20.47 2.10 -6.56
C ILE A 307 -19.01 1.69 -6.72
N ALA A 308 -18.75 0.40 -6.51
CA ALA A 308 -17.50 -0.24 -6.90
C ALA A 308 -17.76 -1.13 -8.12
N PHE A 309 -17.02 -0.93 -9.22
CA PHE A 309 -17.36 -1.55 -10.51
C PHE A 309 -16.13 -1.84 -11.38
N THR A 310 -16.30 -2.71 -12.36
CA THR A 310 -15.32 -2.94 -13.43
C THR A 310 -15.93 -2.48 -14.77
N PRO A 311 -15.29 -1.54 -15.49
CA PRO A 311 -15.72 -1.17 -16.84
C PRO A 311 -15.49 -2.32 -17.82
N GLU A 312 -16.52 -2.67 -18.59
CA GLU A 312 -16.44 -3.71 -19.62
C GLU A 312 -16.98 -3.22 -20.96
N VAL A 313 -16.41 -3.76 -22.04
CA VAL A 313 -16.90 -3.58 -23.41
C VAL A 313 -17.95 -4.65 -23.66
N ASN A 314 -19.23 -4.26 -23.68
CA ASN A 314 -20.32 -5.13 -24.05
C ASN A 314 -20.57 -5.05 -25.56
N HIS A 315 -20.48 -6.17 -26.27
CA HIS A 315 -20.74 -6.25 -27.70
C HIS A 315 -22.13 -6.83 -27.96
N PHE A 316 -23.07 -5.99 -28.38
CA PHE A 316 -24.47 -6.39 -28.62
C PHE A 316 -25.02 -5.75 -29.90
N ASN A 317 -25.74 -6.53 -30.72
CA ASN A 317 -26.28 -6.08 -32.02
C ASN A 317 -25.23 -5.37 -32.91
N ASN A 318 -24.02 -5.92 -32.97
CA ASN A 318 -22.90 -5.38 -33.75
C ASN A 318 -22.48 -3.95 -33.34
N ARG A 319 -22.74 -3.58 -32.08
CA ARG A 319 -22.30 -2.31 -31.48
C ARG A 319 -21.63 -2.57 -30.14
N ASP A 320 -20.52 -1.89 -29.91
CA ASP A 320 -19.87 -1.85 -28.60
C ASP A 320 -20.56 -0.81 -27.73
N ARG A 321 -20.78 -1.15 -26.47
CA ARG A 321 -21.28 -0.24 -25.44
C ARG A 321 -20.47 -0.41 -24.16
N LEU A 322 -20.31 0.68 -23.44
CA LEU A 322 -19.79 0.64 -22.08
C LEU A 322 -20.84 -0.02 -21.17
N GLN A 323 -20.41 -0.98 -20.36
CA GLN A 323 -21.20 -1.58 -19.30
C GLN A 323 -20.36 -1.61 -18.03
N LEU A 324 -20.94 -1.24 -16.90
CA LEU A 324 -20.27 -1.30 -15.61
C LEU A 324 -20.71 -2.56 -14.85
N VAL A 325 -19.80 -3.48 -14.59
CA VAL A 325 -20.11 -4.67 -13.78
C VAL A 325 -19.89 -4.32 -12.31
N LEU A 326 -20.97 -4.22 -11.54
CA LEU A 326 -20.90 -3.88 -10.12
C LEU A 326 -20.33 -5.02 -9.30
N ALA A 327 -19.41 -4.67 -8.42
CA ALA A 327 -18.94 -5.51 -7.33
C ALA A 327 -19.84 -5.35 -6.10
N ASP A 328 -20.12 -4.10 -5.76
CA ASP A 328 -20.87 -3.71 -4.58
C ASP A 328 -21.33 -2.25 -4.69
N TRP A 329 -22.26 -1.85 -3.84
CA TRP A 329 -22.76 -0.49 -3.72
C TRP A 329 -23.13 -0.15 -2.28
N ARG A 330 -23.11 1.14 -1.95
CA ARG A 330 -23.48 1.62 -0.60
C ARG A 330 -24.13 3.00 -0.63
N SER A 331 -24.83 3.35 0.45
CA SER A 331 -25.22 4.75 0.68
C SER A 331 -23.98 5.63 0.89
N PRO A 332 -23.98 6.90 0.42
CA PRO A 332 -22.90 7.85 0.65
C PRO A 332 -22.73 8.08 2.14
N GLY A 333 -21.48 8.19 2.61
CA GLY A 333 -21.19 8.55 3.99
C GLY A 333 -21.02 7.39 4.97
N ARG A 334 -20.79 6.16 4.50
CA ARG A 334 -20.20 5.10 5.33
C ARG A 334 -19.02 4.46 4.63
N THR A 335 -17.86 5.06 4.80
CA THR A 335 -16.60 4.34 4.68
C THR A 335 -16.14 4.02 6.09
N ASP A 336 -16.26 2.73 6.46
CA ASP A 336 -15.31 2.20 7.43
C ASP A 336 -13.93 2.40 6.79
N LEU A 337 -13.09 3.21 7.43
CA LEU A 337 -11.81 3.70 6.94
C LEU A 337 -11.02 2.60 6.21
N THR A 338 -10.87 2.73 4.89
CA THR A 338 -9.98 1.91 4.07
C THR A 338 -8.70 2.68 3.74
N ARG A 339 -7.66 1.92 3.38
CA ARG A 339 -6.27 2.35 3.16
C ARG A 339 -6.13 3.55 2.21
N GLU A 340 -7.09 3.78 1.31
CA GLU A 340 -7.08 4.85 0.31
C GLU A 340 -7.55 6.21 0.86
N GLU A 341 -8.50 6.25 1.79
CA GLU A 341 -8.98 7.52 2.38
C GLU A 341 -7.95 8.15 3.34
N ALA A 342 -7.08 7.33 3.94
CA ALA A 342 -5.91 7.80 4.69
C ALA A 342 -4.84 8.42 3.77
N PHE A 343 -4.82 8.10 2.47
CA PHE A 343 -3.86 8.62 1.49
C PHE A 343 -4.44 9.73 0.59
N GLU A 344 -5.74 9.74 0.30
CA GLU A 344 -6.43 10.72 -0.56
C GLU A 344 -6.77 12.04 0.15
N ALA A 345 -7.02 12.04 1.47
CA ALA A 345 -7.05 13.29 2.26
C ALA A 345 -5.68 14.02 2.30
N LEU A 346 -4.62 13.34 1.84
CA LEU A 346 -3.25 13.84 1.67
C LEU A 346 -2.90 14.16 0.20
N ASP A 347 -3.84 13.99 -0.74
CA ASP A 347 -3.57 14.13 -2.19
C ASP A 347 -4.13 15.43 -2.81
N SER A 348 -4.72 16.32 -2.00
CA SER A 348 -4.96 17.70 -2.42
C SER A 348 -3.69 18.54 -2.24
N MET A 349 -2.64 18.24 -3.02
CA MET A 349 -1.61 19.19 -3.51
C MET A 349 -0.55 18.41 -4.30
N LYS A 350 -0.43 18.75 -5.58
CA LYS A 350 0.59 18.24 -6.50
C LYS A 350 1.98 18.72 -6.08
N ASP A 351 2.95 17.81 -6.10
CA ASP A 351 4.31 17.96 -6.68
C ASP A 351 5.31 17.12 -5.90
N SER A 352 5.68 15.95 -6.43
CA SER A 352 6.83 15.18 -5.94
C SER A 352 7.31 14.16 -6.99
N GLN A 353 7.50 14.59 -8.25
CA GLN A 353 8.03 13.71 -9.31
C GLN A 353 9.51 13.94 -9.70
N ASN A 354 10.22 14.92 -9.12
CA ASN A 354 11.55 15.31 -9.65
C ASN A 354 12.79 15.00 -8.79
N ALA A 355 12.70 14.39 -7.60
CA ALA A 355 13.86 14.37 -6.66
C ALA A 355 14.77 13.13 -6.68
N VAL A 356 14.62 12.16 -7.59
CA VAL A 356 15.30 10.83 -7.44
C VAL A 356 16.08 10.36 -8.68
N GLN A 357 16.38 11.24 -9.64
CA GLN A 357 17.12 10.85 -10.85
C GLN A 357 18.65 10.93 -10.72
N ASP A 358 19.21 11.59 -9.70
CA ASP A 358 20.66 11.90 -9.66
C ASP A 358 21.49 11.10 -8.66
N ILE A 359 21.02 9.94 -8.20
CA ILE A 359 21.84 9.15 -7.27
C ILE A 359 22.82 8.25 -8.05
N PRO A 360 24.14 8.47 -8.00
CA PRO A 360 25.10 7.65 -8.73
C PRO A 360 25.14 6.24 -8.17
N ALA A 361 25.30 5.25 -9.06
CA ALA A 361 25.73 3.92 -8.68
C ALA A 361 27.25 3.95 -8.49
N SER A 362 27.75 3.80 -7.27
CA SER A 362 29.19 3.55 -7.07
C SER A 362 29.47 2.68 -5.85
N ASP A 363 29.86 1.44 -6.16
CA ASP A 363 31.03 0.72 -5.65
C ASP A 363 31.27 0.68 -4.13
N ALA A 364 30.55 -0.21 -3.46
CA ALA A 364 30.97 -0.78 -2.18
C ALA A 364 32.07 -1.84 -2.40
N LYS A 365 33.32 -1.40 -2.54
CA LYS A 365 34.53 -2.20 -2.23
C LYS A 365 35.63 -1.30 -1.69
N GLN A 366 35.86 -1.32 -0.38
CA GLN A 366 37.21 -1.30 0.19
C GLN A 366 37.25 -1.62 1.69
N GLU A 367 38.40 -2.17 2.08
CA GLU A 367 38.72 -2.99 3.25
C GLU A 367 39.12 -2.22 4.54
N THR A 368 38.75 -2.81 5.68
CA THR A 368 39.54 -3.01 6.93
C THR A 368 40.04 -1.82 7.79
N LYS A 369 39.76 -1.85 9.11
CA LYS A 369 40.64 -2.36 10.20
C LYS A 369 40.09 -2.03 11.61
N LYS A 370 40.37 -2.93 12.55
CA LYS A 370 40.13 -2.88 14.01
C LYS A 370 40.75 -1.65 14.70
N GLU A 371 40.10 -1.16 15.76
CA GLU A 371 40.75 -0.78 17.02
C GLU A 371 39.72 -0.67 18.18
N GLU A 372 40.20 -0.94 19.40
CA GLU A 372 39.46 -1.21 20.64
C GLU A 372 39.21 0.04 21.54
N THR A 373 38.15 -0.06 22.35
CA THR A 373 37.89 0.57 23.69
C THR A 373 37.41 2.03 23.81
N MET A 374 36.21 2.26 24.38
CA MET A 374 35.96 2.52 25.81
C MET A 374 34.46 2.83 26.10
N ASP A 375 33.98 2.29 27.22
CA ASP A 375 32.63 2.37 27.81
C ASP A 375 32.32 3.74 28.42
N PHE A 376 31.12 4.27 28.14
CA PHE A 376 30.42 5.23 29.01
C PHE A 376 28.90 5.04 28.90
N SER A 377 28.39 4.10 29.69
CA SER A 377 26.97 3.99 30.04
C SER A 377 26.48 5.17 30.92
N PRO A 378 25.18 5.52 30.83
CA PRO A 378 24.43 5.85 32.04
C PRO A 378 23.20 4.96 32.18
N THR A 379 23.15 4.31 33.34
CA THR A 379 22.07 3.49 33.87
C THR A 379 20.76 4.27 34.04
N ALA A 380 19.65 3.70 33.56
CA ALA A 380 18.32 3.96 34.11
C ALA A 380 17.49 2.67 34.06
N SER A 381 17.20 2.11 35.23
CA SER A 381 16.37 0.93 35.46
C SER A 381 14.90 1.24 35.25
N VAL A 382 14.22 0.47 34.39
CA VAL A 382 12.75 0.37 34.35
C VAL A 382 12.38 -1.11 34.19
N SER A 383 11.41 -1.54 35.00
CA SER A 383 10.97 -2.90 35.23
C SER A 383 10.37 -3.60 34.00
N ASN A 384 10.74 -4.89 33.87
CA ASN A 384 10.36 -5.85 32.84
C ASN A 384 8.84 -6.01 32.63
N THR A 385 8.40 -5.76 31.40
CA THR A 385 7.74 -6.70 30.46
C THR A 385 7.60 -6.00 29.10
N ASP A 386 7.91 -6.70 27.99
CA ASP A 386 7.87 -6.29 26.56
C ASP A 386 9.06 -5.47 26.01
N GLY A 387 10.26 -6.10 25.92
CA GLY A 387 11.55 -5.40 25.70
C GLY A 387 12.34 -5.67 24.41
N GLU A 388 11.90 -6.52 23.48
CA GLU A 388 12.75 -6.91 22.32
C GLU A 388 12.80 -5.84 21.19
N ASP A 389 11.67 -5.24 20.81
CA ASP A 389 11.61 -4.24 19.71
C ASP A 389 12.28 -2.89 20.06
N LEU A 390 12.29 -2.53 21.35
CA LEU A 390 12.86 -1.28 21.85
C LEU A 390 14.39 -1.36 21.99
N GLU A 391 14.92 -2.54 22.29
CA GLU A 391 16.36 -2.83 22.24
C GLU A 391 16.86 -2.80 20.79
N GLU A 392 16.14 -3.41 19.84
CA GLU A 392 16.49 -3.34 18.40
C GLU A 392 16.53 -1.90 17.87
N SER A 393 15.58 -1.05 18.27
CA SER A 393 15.55 0.36 17.85
C SER A 393 16.73 1.18 18.42
N LYS A 394 17.20 0.85 19.63
CA LYS A 394 18.40 1.46 20.23
C LYS A 394 19.68 0.95 19.55
N ASN A 395 19.76 -0.35 19.30
CA ASN A 395 20.87 -0.98 18.59
C ASN A 395 20.99 -0.47 17.14
N LEU A 396 19.87 -0.09 16.50
CA LEU A 396 19.88 0.58 15.20
C LEU A 396 20.51 1.99 15.26
N VAL A 397 20.19 2.78 16.28
CA VAL A 397 20.77 4.12 16.42
C VAL A 397 22.29 4.03 16.59
N GLU A 398 22.78 3.01 17.31
CA GLU A 398 24.21 2.72 17.41
C GLU A 398 24.81 2.25 16.08
N SER A 399 24.16 1.36 15.34
CA SER A 399 24.67 0.84 14.05
C SER A 399 24.64 1.86 12.91
N LEU A 400 23.78 2.89 12.99
CA LEU A 400 23.74 4.01 12.05
C LEU A 400 24.72 5.13 12.41
N SER A 401 25.45 5.03 13.52
CA SER A 401 26.39 6.08 13.95
C SER A 401 27.71 6.00 13.16
N LEU A 402 28.03 7.05 12.41
CA LEU A 402 29.34 7.18 11.76
C LEU A 402 30.44 7.47 12.80
N PRO A 403 31.70 7.07 12.54
CA PRO A 403 32.82 7.39 13.42
C PRO A 403 32.95 8.91 13.61
N THR A 404 33.13 9.31 14.87
CA THR A 404 33.27 10.70 15.29
C THR A 404 34.50 11.31 14.62
N ARG A 405 34.32 12.13 13.58
CA ARG A 405 35.41 12.94 13.01
C ARG A 405 35.78 14.04 14.00
N GLU A 406 37.08 14.27 14.16
CA GLU A 406 37.60 15.41 14.94
C GLU A 406 36.95 16.72 14.47
N LEU A 407 36.18 17.34 15.36
CA LEU A 407 35.50 18.61 15.11
C LEU A 407 36.56 19.70 15.01
N LYS A 408 36.78 20.24 13.80
CA LYS A 408 37.68 21.40 13.62
C LYS A 408 37.08 22.61 14.33
N GLN A 409 37.90 23.33 15.11
CA GLN A 409 37.49 24.59 15.74
C GLN A 409 37.12 25.62 14.66
N PRO A 410 35.90 26.18 14.68
CA PRO A 410 35.49 27.19 13.70
C PRO A 410 36.27 28.49 13.85
N ALA A 411 36.53 29.15 12.73
CA ALA A 411 36.96 30.54 12.68
C ALA A 411 35.91 31.46 13.32
N LYS A 412 36.27 32.72 13.61
CA LYS A 412 35.33 33.75 14.09
C LYS A 412 34.13 33.84 13.14
N GLN A 413 32.93 33.50 13.63
CA GLN A 413 31.72 33.41 12.80
C GLN A 413 30.91 34.70 12.84
N SER A 414 30.47 35.17 11.67
CA SER A 414 29.48 36.23 11.51
C SER A 414 28.11 35.61 11.25
N TRP A 415 27.12 35.90 12.09
CA TRP A 415 25.73 35.45 11.91
C TRP A 415 24.86 36.60 11.43
N LYS A 416 24.07 36.37 10.38
CA LYS A 416 23.17 37.37 9.79
C LYS A 416 21.75 36.86 9.84
N ASP A 417 20.87 37.67 10.42
CA ASP A 417 19.44 37.40 10.48
C ASP A 417 18.78 37.87 9.20
N LEU A 418 18.27 36.94 8.41
CA LEU A 418 17.48 37.23 7.22
C LEU A 418 16.07 36.62 7.34
N ARG A 419 15.68 36.21 8.56
CA ARG A 419 14.34 35.72 8.88
C ARG A 419 13.38 36.89 8.72
N GLY A 420 12.35 36.74 7.90
CA GLY A 420 11.35 37.78 7.64
C GLY A 420 11.62 38.69 6.43
N HIS A 421 12.64 38.41 5.62
CA HIS A 421 12.83 39.10 4.33
C HIS A 421 11.62 38.85 3.40
N GLU A 422 11.05 39.90 2.79
CA GLU A 422 9.78 39.83 2.03
C GLU A 422 9.84 38.89 0.81
N ALA A 423 11.03 38.72 0.22
CA ALA A 423 11.26 37.83 -0.92
C ALA A 423 12.55 37.00 -0.70
N PRO A 424 12.48 35.86 0.01
CA PRO A 424 13.66 35.04 0.32
C PRO A 424 14.27 34.35 -0.91
N THR A 425 13.46 34.06 -1.93
CA THR A 425 13.92 33.47 -3.20
C THR A 425 14.76 34.45 -4.02
N ASP A 426 14.33 35.71 -4.13
CA ASP A 426 15.11 36.78 -4.79
C ASP A 426 16.44 37.04 -4.06
N LEU A 427 16.42 36.94 -2.73
CA LEU A 427 17.61 37.06 -1.89
C LEU A 427 18.59 35.91 -2.18
N LEU A 428 18.09 34.67 -2.31
CA LEU A 428 18.88 33.51 -2.71
C LEU A 428 19.49 33.71 -4.10
N GLU A 429 18.69 34.14 -5.08
CA GLU A 429 19.17 34.42 -6.45
C GLU A 429 20.32 35.44 -6.47
N ARG A 430 20.17 36.53 -5.74
CA ARG A 430 21.21 37.56 -5.61
C ARG A 430 22.44 37.04 -4.88
N ALA A 431 22.26 36.23 -3.84
CA ALA A 431 23.35 35.65 -3.07
C ALA A 431 24.15 34.65 -3.90
N VAL A 432 23.46 33.76 -4.63
CA VAL A 432 24.08 32.81 -5.57
C VAL A 432 24.83 33.56 -6.68
N SER A 433 24.24 34.59 -7.26
CA SER A 433 24.89 35.42 -8.30
C SER A 433 26.16 36.12 -7.80
N LYS A 434 26.15 36.62 -6.55
CA LYS A 434 27.25 37.40 -5.98
C LYS A 434 28.37 36.55 -5.36
N LEU A 435 28.01 35.48 -4.66
CA LEU A 435 28.94 34.64 -3.89
C LEU A 435 29.36 33.37 -4.64
N GLN A 436 28.59 32.96 -5.66
CA GLN A 436 28.89 31.84 -6.56
C GLN A 436 29.24 30.56 -5.77
N ASP A 437 30.39 29.96 -6.05
CA ASP A 437 30.91 28.72 -5.46
C ASP A 437 31.27 28.83 -3.97
N LYS A 438 31.33 30.05 -3.43
CA LYS A 438 31.64 30.28 -2.01
C LYS A 438 30.43 30.14 -1.09
N LEU A 439 29.22 30.15 -1.66
CA LEU A 439 27.96 30.00 -0.94
C LEU A 439 27.48 28.56 -1.01
N VAL A 440 27.29 27.97 0.16
CA VAL A 440 26.61 26.67 0.30
C VAL A 440 25.24 26.90 0.93
N VAL A 441 24.22 26.32 0.32
CA VAL A 441 22.83 26.46 0.75
C VAL A 441 22.37 25.11 1.31
N PHE A 442 22.06 25.06 2.60
CA PHE A 442 21.57 23.86 3.26
C PHE A 442 20.05 23.72 3.09
N CYS A 443 19.62 22.62 2.47
CA CYS A 443 18.22 22.26 2.31
C CYS A 443 18.04 20.74 2.35
N GLU A 444 16.96 20.25 2.94
CA GLU A 444 16.64 18.82 3.02
C GLU A 444 15.22 18.51 2.52
N ALA A 445 14.95 17.23 2.25
CA ALA A 445 13.72 16.67 1.67
C ALA A 445 13.30 17.17 0.27
N GLU A 446 13.35 18.46 -0.02
CA GLU A 446 12.93 19.02 -1.31
C GLU A 446 13.88 20.11 -1.78
N GLN A 447 14.48 19.90 -2.95
CA GLN A 447 15.22 20.93 -3.66
C GLN A 447 14.21 21.78 -4.45
N THR A 448 14.10 23.05 -4.10
CA THR A 448 13.23 24.00 -4.80
C THR A 448 14.06 24.87 -5.75
N GLY A 449 13.78 24.78 -7.05
CA GLY A 449 14.34 25.68 -8.06
C GLY A 449 15.61 25.17 -8.75
N SER A 450 16.24 26.06 -9.53
CA SER A 450 17.40 25.77 -10.39
C SER A 450 18.75 25.81 -9.66
N PHE A 451 18.74 25.92 -8.33
CA PHE A 451 19.94 26.19 -7.53
C PHE A 451 20.46 24.92 -6.87
N ASN A 452 21.79 24.79 -6.81
CA ASN A 452 22.45 23.67 -6.17
C ASN A 452 22.36 23.80 -4.64
N MET A 453 21.33 23.20 -4.04
CA MET A 453 21.15 23.11 -2.59
C MET A 453 21.63 21.74 -2.09
N LEU A 454 22.42 21.72 -1.03
CA LEU A 454 23.05 20.50 -0.52
C LEU A 454 22.38 20.03 0.77
N ASP A 455 22.20 18.72 0.89
CA ASP A 455 21.78 18.09 2.15
C ASP A 455 22.99 17.79 3.06
N ARG A 456 22.74 17.37 4.31
CA ARG A 456 23.81 17.12 5.30
C ARG A 456 24.88 16.11 4.85
N THR A 457 24.57 15.22 3.91
CA THR A 457 25.48 14.18 3.43
C THR A 457 26.48 14.70 2.41
N GLU A 458 26.12 15.77 1.70
CA GLU A 458 26.87 16.37 0.59
C GLU A 458 27.71 17.57 1.02
N MET A 459 27.53 18.06 2.26
CA MET A 459 28.21 19.23 2.77
C MET A 459 29.72 19.06 2.90
N ASN A 460 30.44 20.08 2.44
CA ASN A 460 31.88 20.25 2.56
C ASN A 460 32.19 21.59 3.26
N PRO A 461 33.43 21.80 3.76
CA PRO A 461 33.82 23.07 4.35
C PRO A 461 33.58 24.26 3.41
N CYS A 462 32.96 25.34 3.91
CA CYS A 462 32.65 26.52 3.10
C CYS A 462 32.89 27.84 3.84
N GLU A 463 32.98 28.95 3.11
CA GLU A 463 33.11 30.29 3.71
C GLU A 463 31.74 30.87 4.11
N HIS A 464 30.72 30.65 3.27
CA HIS A 464 29.36 31.15 3.48
C HIS A 464 28.36 29.99 3.52
N LEU A 465 27.64 29.85 4.64
CA LEU A 465 26.57 28.88 4.82
C LEU A 465 25.22 29.59 4.95
N MET A 466 24.31 29.34 4.03
CA MET A 466 22.93 29.78 4.13
C MET A 466 22.04 28.62 4.58
N LEU A 467 21.39 28.80 5.73
CA LEU A 467 20.41 27.86 6.25
C LEU A 467 19.05 28.19 5.64
N TRP A 468 18.80 27.62 4.46
CA TRP A 468 17.49 27.72 3.80
C TRP A 468 16.43 27.04 4.66
N GLN A 469 16.75 25.88 5.23
CA GLN A 469 15.97 25.20 6.27
C GLN A 469 16.79 25.03 7.55
N TYR A 470 16.11 24.81 8.68
CA TYR A 470 16.80 24.44 9.92
C TYR A 470 16.96 22.90 10.03
N PRO A 471 18.13 22.44 10.51
CA PRO A 471 18.34 21.04 10.85
C PRO A 471 17.27 20.54 11.84
N PRO A 472 16.98 19.22 11.86
CA PRO A 472 15.88 18.67 12.65
C PRO A 472 16.12 18.69 14.16
N SER A 473 17.38 18.73 14.62
CA SER A 473 17.71 18.79 16.04
C SER A 473 18.96 19.63 16.30
N GLN A 474 19.18 19.96 17.57
CA GLN A 474 20.37 20.66 18.03
C GLN A 474 21.65 19.88 17.71
N GLU A 475 21.64 18.56 17.87
CA GLU A 475 22.77 17.69 17.57
C GLU A 475 23.14 17.75 16.09
N VAL A 476 22.16 17.60 15.20
CA VAL A 476 22.40 17.67 13.75
C VAL A 476 22.89 19.05 13.35
N PHE A 477 22.39 20.11 13.98
CA PHE A 477 22.85 21.46 13.72
C PHE A 477 24.32 21.66 14.16
N GLN A 478 24.70 21.13 15.32
CA GLN A 478 26.09 21.15 15.79
C GLN A 478 27.01 20.38 14.84
N GLU A 479 26.62 19.17 14.44
CA GLU A 479 27.37 18.34 13.50
C GLU A 479 27.55 19.04 12.14
N LEU A 480 26.48 19.67 11.63
CA LEU A 480 26.51 20.43 10.40
C LEU A 480 27.52 21.59 10.48
N LEU A 481 27.45 22.41 11.53
CA LEU A 481 28.36 23.54 11.70
C LEU A 481 29.80 23.11 11.88
N ALA A 482 30.06 22.00 12.59
CA ALA A 482 31.40 21.49 12.76
C ALA A 482 31.97 20.89 11.47
N ARG A 483 31.13 20.23 10.65
CA ARG A 483 31.52 19.68 9.35
C ARG A 483 31.82 20.78 8.32
N VAL A 484 31.04 21.84 8.31
CA VAL A 484 31.13 22.93 7.33
C VAL A 484 32.09 24.03 7.76
N ALA A 485 32.24 24.26 9.06
CA ALA A 485 33.08 25.30 9.67
C ALA A 485 32.97 26.70 9.00
N PRO A 486 31.76 27.24 8.79
CA PRO A 486 31.57 28.47 8.02
C PRO A 486 32.05 29.72 8.76
N ALA A 487 32.56 30.70 8.00
CA ALA A 487 32.88 32.03 8.51
C ALA A 487 31.64 32.95 8.57
N ASN A 488 30.71 32.78 7.64
CA ASN A 488 29.47 33.54 7.57
C ASN A 488 28.26 32.60 7.55
N ILE A 489 27.30 32.84 8.45
CA ILE A 489 26.06 32.05 8.57
C ILE A 489 24.86 32.96 8.34
N TYR A 490 23.97 32.57 7.43
CA TYR A 490 22.76 33.32 7.09
C TYR A 490 21.52 32.52 7.48
N LEU A 491 20.66 33.10 8.32
CA LEU A 491 19.44 32.46 8.80
C LEU A 491 18.26 32.87 7.93
N ILE A 492 17.66 31.93 7.19
CA ILE A 492 16.39 32.14 6.47
C ILE A 492 15.29 31.31 7.12
N GLY A 493 15.49 29.99 7.26
CA GLY A 493 14.59 29.15 8.04
C GLY A 493 13.24 28.86 7.40
N HIS A 494 13.20 28.74 6.06
CA HIS A 494 12.05 28.27 5.33
C HIS A 494 11.56 26.93 5.90
N ALA A 495 10.24 26.77 5.98
CA ALA A 495 9.68 25.52 6.47
C ALA A 495 9.85 24.43 5.41
N PRO A 496 10.36 23.24 5.76
CA PRO A 496 10.30 22.10 4.86
C PRO A 496 8.82 21.77 4.56
N ALA A 497 8.56 21.10 3.43
CA ALA A 497 7.26 20.48 3.20
C ALA A 497 6.88 19.61 4.41
N SER A 498 5.62 19.70 4.86
CA SER A 498 5.24 19.26 6.20
C SER A 498 5.27 17.73 6.36
N PHE A 499 6.42 17.18 6.74
CA PHE A 499 6.58 15.79 7.20
C PHE A 499 6.70 15.69 8.73
N ASP A 500 6.48 16.79 9.45
CA ASP A 500 6.49 16.82 10.91
C ASP A 500 5.26 16.13 11.54
N GLU A 501 4.31 15.69 10.71
CA GLU A 501 3.16 14.89 11.14
C GLU A 501 3.43 13.38 10.90
N PRO A 502 3.19 12.49 11.89
CA PRO A 502 3.53 11.06 11.81
C PRO A 502 3.04 10.35 10.56
N ARG A 503 1.83 10.67 10.11
CA ARG A 503 1.24 10.07 8.90
C ARG A 503 1.97 10.50 7.63
N ALA A 504 2.30 11.78 7.51
CA ALA A 504 3.04 12.32 6.36
C ALA A 504 4.47 11.77 6.34
N PHE A 505 5.09 11.66 7.52
CA PHE A 505 6.39 11.03 7.70
C PHE A 505 6.40 9.57 7.22
N LEU A 506 5.48 8.74 7.73
CA LEU A 506 5.39 7.32 7.36
C LEU A 506 5.08 7.12 5.87
N LYS A 507 4.22 7.96 5.28
CA LYS A 507 3.91 7.94 3.83
C LYS A 507 5.18 8.14 3.01
N ARG A 508 5.97 9.16 3.33
CA ARG A 508 7.22 9.46 2.64
C ARG A 508 8.26 8.36 2.84
N LEU A 509 8.44 7.91 4.08
CA LEU A 509 9.38 6.85 4.44
C LEU A 509 9.06 5.55 3.70
N PHE A 510 7.80 5.14 3.66
CA PHE A 510 7.38 3.96 2.90
C PHE A 510 7.58 4.13 1.39
N GLY A 511 7.32 5.32 0.85
CA GLY A 511 7.59 5.63 -0.55
C GLY A 511 9.08 5.47 -0.91
N LEU A 512 9.96 6.01 -0.07
CA LEU A 512 11.42 5.87 -0.21
C LEU A 512 11.87 4.41 -0.04
N ALA A 513 11.30 3.68 0.91
CA ALA A 513 11.61 2.28 1.13
C ALA A 513 11.21 1.43 -0.09
N ARG A 514 10.00 1.62 -0.61
CA ARG A 514 9.51 0.93 -1.81
C ARG A 514 10.35 1.29 -3.03
N PHE A 515 10.84 2.52 -3.13
CA PHE A 515 11.77 2.91 -4.19
C PHE A 515 13.10 2.15 -4.07
N ALA A 516 13.71 2.14 -2.87
CA ALA A 516 14.96 1.41 -2.63
C ALA A 516 14.82 -0.09 -2.94
N ILE A 517 13.72 -0.73 -2.53
CA ILE A 517 13.43 -2.13 -2.82
C ILE A 517 13.35 -2.40 -4.33
N ASN A 518 12.70 -1.51 -5.08
CA ASN A 518 12.49 -1.72 -6.52
C ASN A 518 13.69 -1.33 -7.39
N GLN A 519 14.51 -0.36 -6.95
CA GLN A 519 15.51 0.30 -7.80
C GLN A 519 16.94 0.17 -7.26
N ARG A 520 17.12 -0.34 -6.04
CA ARG A 520 18.42 -0.40 -5.33
C ARG A 520 18.61 -1.70 -4.55
N ASP A 521 17.94 -2.77 -4.98
CA ASP A 521 17.99 -4.08 -4.31
C ASP A 521 17.68 -4.03 -2.80
N GLY A 522 16.84 -3.08 -2.38
CA GLY A 522 16.47 -2.89 -0.97
C GLY A 522 17.47 -2.11 -0.12
N GLN A 523 18.54 -1.56 -0.71
CA GLN A 523 19.63 -0.93 0.06
C GLN A 523 19.60 0.60 0.00
N ILE A 524 19.72 1.25 1.15
CA ILE A 524 19.89 2.71 1.25
C ILE A 524 20.82 3.11 2.41
N PRO A 525 21.81 4.00 2.20
CA PRO A 525 22.61 4.53 3.30
C PRO A 525 21.73 5.26 4.32
N GLY A 526 21.89 4.95 5.61
CA GLY A 526 21.05 5.48 6.68
C GLY A 526 21.06 7.00 6.73
N ASP A 527 22.23 7.62 6.64
CA ASP A 527 22.35 9.08 6.64
C ASP A 527 21.63 9.73 5.44
N LYS A 528 21.68 9.09 4.26
CA LYS A 528 20.94 9.59 3.09
C LYS A 528 19.43 9.46 3.29
N LEU A 529 18.95 8.37 3.89
CA LEU A 529 17.54 8.24 4.25
C LEU A 529 17.10 9.32 5.26
N THR A 530 17.93 9.63 6.27
CA THR A 530 17.61 10.72 7.22
C THR A 530 17.55 12.10 6.55
N ALA A 531 18.45 12.37 5.60
CA ALA A 531 18.47 13.62 4.83
C ALA A 531 17.25 13.74 3.90
N LEU A 532 16.88 12.64 3.21
CA LEU A 532 15.68 12.59 2.37
C LEU A 532 14.38 12.76 3.17
N MET A 533 14.40 12.34 4.44
CA MET A 533 13.30 12.53 5.39
C MET A 533 13.34 13.87 6.12
N ALA A 534 14.38 14.70 5.91
CA ALA A 534 14.65 15.93 6.66
C ALA A 534 14.47 15.73 8.19
N SER A 535 14.99 14.63 8.71
CA SER A 535 14.76 14.19 10.09
C SER A 535 16.03 13.62 10.71
N ASP A 536 15.93 13.13 11.94
CA ASP A 536 17.03 12.47 12.64
C ASP A 536 16.97 10.94 12.53
N LYS A 537 18.03 10.27 13.01
CA LYS A 537 18.17 8.81 12.95
C LYS A 537 17.08 8.10 13.73
N LEU A 538 16.72 8.63 14.91
CA LEU A 538 15.71 8.05 15.78
C LEU A 538 14.31 8.08 15.15
N SER A 539 13.93 9.20 14.52
CA SER A 539 12.65 9.31 13.81
C SER A 539 12.53 8.31 12.67
N VAL A 540 13.60 8.15 11.87
CA VAL A 540 13.62 7.17 10.78
C VAL A 540 13.55 5.74 11.31
N ALA A 541 14.29 5.43 12.39
CA ALA A 541 14.25 4.13 13.05
C ALA A 541 12.84 3.78 13.56
N LEU A 542 12.21 4.68 14.31
CA LEU A 542 10.85 4.52 14.80
C LEU A 542 9.85 4.39 13.65
N GLY A 543 10.03 5.18 12.58
CA GLY A 543 9.20 5.06 11.38
C GLY A 543 9.30 3.69 10.72
N LEU A 544 10.52 3.15 10.57
CA LEU A 544 10.73 1.81 10.00
C LEU A 544 10.16 0.71 10.92
N ALA A 545 10.30 0.85 12.24
CA ALA A 545 9.69 -0.06 13.21
C ALA A 545 8.15 -0.06 13.10
N VAL A 546 7.53 1.12 12.98
CA VAL A 546 6.08 1.25 12.73
C VAL A 546 5.68 0.57 11.42
N LEU A 547 6.46 0.74 10.34
CA LEU A 547 6.20 0.09 9.05
C LEU A 547 6.34 -1.45 9.13
N ARG A 548 7.27 -1.97 9.94
CA ARG A 548 7.39 -3.41 10.21
C ARG A 548 6.18 -3.93 10.98
N LYS A 549 5.75 -3.25 12.05
CA LYS A 549 4.54 -3.60 12.82
C LYS A 549 3.26 -3.51 12.00
N ALA A 550 3.20 -2.57 11.06
CA ALA A 550 2.15 -2.48 10.06
C ALA A 550 2.22 -3.58 8.98
N ASN A 551 3.19 -4.50 9.06
CA ASN A 551 3.47 -5.56 8.10
C ASN A 551 3.67 -5.01 6.67
N MET A 552 4.39 -3.90 6.55
CA MET A 552 4.64 -3.21 5.28
C MET A 552 6.07 -3.39 4.78
N VAL A 553 7.04 -3.22 5.66
CA VAL A 553 8.47 -3.25 5.32
C VAL A 553 9.21 -3.98 6.42
N ASP A 554 9.96 -5.01 6.07
CA ASP A 554 11.00 -5.52 6.95
C ASP A 554 12.29 -4.76 6.69
N TRP A 555 13.15 -4.69 7.69
CA TRP A 555 14.39 -3.96 7.57
C TRP A 555 15.48 -4.52 8.47
N PHE A 556 16.74 -4.25 8.18
CA PHE A 556 17.85 -4.39 9.13
C PHE A 556 18.96 -3.42 8.73
N ALA A 557 19.82 -3.04 9.67
CA ALA A 557 20.96 -2.18 9.36
C ALA A 557 22.28 -2.91 9.57
N GLU A 558 23.18 -2.73 8.62
CA GLU A 558 24.52 -3.30 8.62
C GLU A 558 25.47 -2.27 8.00
N ASP A 559 26.58 -1.96 8.67
CA ASP A 559 27.61 -1.02 8.22
C ASP A 559 27.07 0.35 7.74
N GLY A 560 26.08 0.91 8.44
CA GLY A 560 25.46 2.20 8.10
C GLY A 560 24.52 2.17 6.88
N VAL A 561 24.26 0.99 6.32
CA VAL A 561 23.28 0.75 5.24
C VAL A 561 22.04 0.09 5.83
N ILE A 562 20.88 0.59 5.44
CA ILE A 562 19.58 0.01 5.77
C ILE A 562 19.17 -0.90 4.60
N ASN A 563 19.03 -2.18 4.89
CA ASN A 563 18.46 -3.18 4.01
C ASN A 563 16.96 -3.29 4.27
N LEU A 564 16.16 -3.34 3.20
CA LEU A 564 14.71 -3.24 3.24
C LEU A 564 14.09 -4.36 2.38
N ASP A 565 13.00 -4.96 2.85
CA ASP A 565 12.20 -5.91 2.09
C ASP A 565 10.70 -5.65 2.28
N LEU A 566 9.87 -6.09 1.35
CA LEU A 566 8.41 -5.93 1.45
C LEU A 566 7.81 -7.06 2.29
N LEU A 567 7.09 -6.68 3.34
CA LEU A 567 6.24 -7.61 4.09
C LEU A 567 4.84 -7.67 3.44
N GLY A 568 4.21 -8.86 3.50
CA GLY A 568 3.14 -9.29 2.59
C GLY A 568 1.83 -8.48 2.57
N ASP A 569 0.88 -8.93 1.74
CA ASP A 569 -0.30 -8.17 1.31
C ASP A 569 -1.33 -7.79 2.40
N THR A 570 -1.15 -8.24 3.65
CA THR A 570 -2.13 -8.01 4.74
C THR A 570 -1.60 -6.94 5.69
N PRO A 571 -2.23 -5.76 5.81
CA PRO A 571 -1.80 -4.76 6.77
C PRO A 571 -1.93 -5.29 8.21
N GLY A 572 -0.87 -5.10 9.00
CA GLY A 572 -0.90 -5.29 10.46
C GLY A 572 -1.77 -4.22 11.13
N ARG A 573 -2.25 -4.51 12.34
CA ARG A 573 -2.94 -3.51 13.18
C ARG A 573 -1.90 -2.65 13.90
N LEU A 574 -2.15 -1.34 13.95
CA LEU A 574 -1.34 -0.36 14.68
C LEU A 574 -1.99 0.03 16.03
N ASP A 575 -3.01 -0.70 16.47
CA ASP A 575 -3.67 -0.48 17.76
C ASP A 575 -2.62 -0.59 18.88
N ASP A 576 -2.52 0.44 19.73
CA ASP A 576 -1.55 0.55 20.83
C ASP A 576 -0.06 0.45 20.42
N CYS A 577 0.29 0.91 19.21
CA CYS A 577 1.68 0.94 18.74
C CYS A 577 2.53 2.00 19.48
N GLN A 578 3.30 1.56 20.47
CA GLN A 578 4.17 2.42 21.28
C GLN A 578 5.19 3.20 20.42
N GLU A 579 5.72 2.60 19.35
CA GLU A 579 6.65 3.24 18.42
C GLU A 579 5.99 4.39 17.65
N TYR A 580 4.71 4.28 17.34
CA TYR A 580 3.95 5.36 16.70
C TYR A 580 3.79 6.55 17.65
N GLU A 581 3.52 6.30 18.94
CA GLU A 581 3.45 7.37 19.94
C GLU A 581 4.82 8.03 20.16
N GLN A 582 5.90 7.25 20.22
CA GLN A 582 7.26 7.76 20.33
C GLN A 582 7.66 8.58 19.10
N LEU A 583 7.35 8.08 17.89
CA LEU A 583 7.55 8.82 16.64
C LEU A 583 6.78 10.14 16.67
N SER A 584 5.54 10.13 17.14
CA SER A 584 4.71 11.34 17.26
C SER A 584 5.31 12.38 18.17
N LYS A 585 5.83 11.97 19.33
CA LYS A 585 6.53 12.87 20.26
C LYS A 585 7.81 13.41 19.62
N ARG A 586 8.59 12.56 18.95
CA ARG A 586 9.86 12.97 18.34
C ARG A 586 9.68 13.96 17.19
N LEU A 587 8.69 13.74 16.33
CA LEU A 587 8.39 14.68 15.24
C LEU A 587 7.86 16.02 15.79
N ALA A 588 7.09 16.00 16.88
CA ALA A 588 6.69 17.22 17.56
C ALA A 588 7.89 17.97 18.15
N GLU A 589 8.88 17.28 18.74
CA GLU A 589 10.13 17.88 19.20
C GLU A 589 10.92 18.53 18.05
N ILE A 590 11.04 17.86 16.90
CA ILE A 590 11.71 18.41 15.70
C ILE A 590 11.03 19.68 15.22
N LYS A 591 9.68 19.66 15.14
CA LYS A 591 8.86 20.82 14.78
C LYS A 591 9.08 21.97 15.76
N SER A 592 9.06 21.69 17.06
CA SER A 592 9.31 22.67 18.12
C SER A 592 10.72 23.24 18.06
N PHE A 593 11.74 22.42 17.80
CA PHE A 593 13.13 22.89 17.65
C PHE A 593 13.27 23.84 16.46
N ARG A 594 12.74 23.47 15.29
CA ARG A 594 12.77 24.33 14.09
C ARG A 594 12.01 25.63 14.31
N GLN A 595 10.86 25.57 15.00
CA GLN A 595 10.10 26.76 15.37
C GLN A 595 10.88 27.65 16.34
N TRP A 596 11.50 27.05 17.36
CA TRP A 596 12.38 27.76 18.28
C TRP A 596 13.54 28.45 17.55
N CYS A 597 14.16 27.80 16.54
CA CYS A 597 15.19 28.44 15.71
C CYS A 597 14.65 29.61 14.86
N ARG A 598 13.35 29.62 14.51
CA ARG A 598 12.74 30.78 13.82
C ARG A 598 12.52 31.95 14.78
N ASP A 599 12.05 31.66 15.98
CA ASP A 599 11.54 32.68 16.89
C ASP A 599 12.62 33.24 17.83
N SER A 600 13.69 32.49 18.07
CA SER A 600 14.73 32.85 19.04
C SER A 600 15.71 33.88 18.49
N SER A 601 16.33 34.67 19.37
CA SER A 601 17.42 35.55 18.94
C SER A 601 18.62 34.74 18.43
N ILE A 602 19.44 35.33 17.56
CA ILE A 602 20.72 34.70 17.14
C ILE A 602 21.55 34.29 18.35
N LYS A 603 21.55 35.11 19.40
CA LYS A 603 22.30 34.86 20.63
C LYS A 603 21.82 33.61 21.37
N ASP A 604 20.51 33.38 21.42
CA ASP A 604 19.94 32.19 22.05
C ASP A 604 20.23 30.92 21.24
N ILE A 605 20.18 31.02 19.91
CA ILE A 605 20.58 29.95 19.00
C ILE A 605 22.05 29.58 19.20
N GLN A 606 22.92 30.58 19.19
CA GLN A 606 24.35 30.40 19.45
C GLN A 606 24.60 29.74 20.80
N LEU A 607 23.90 30.20 21.85
CA LEU A 607 24.05 29.66 23.21
C LEU A 607 23.62 28.20 23.29
N ALA A 608 22.49 27.83 22.67
CA ALA A 608 22.03 26.45 22.66
C ALA A 608 22.98 25.53 21.87
N LEU A 609 23.60 26.02 20.80
CA LEU A 609 24.52 25.21 20.00
C LEU A 609 25.87 24.94 20.69
N VAL A 610 26.11 25.49 21.88
CA VAL A 610 27.30 25.18 22.68
C VAL A 610 27.12 23.86 23.44
N LYS A 611 27.84 22.81 23.02
CA LYS A 611 28.10 21.61 23.85
C LYS A 611 29.57 21.62 24.26
N ASN A 612 29.86 21.47 25.55
CA ASN A 612 31.24 21.40 26.10
C ASN A 612 32.12 22.64 25.87
N GLY A 613 31.56 23.85 25.95
CA GLY A 613 32.37 25.06 26.16
C GLY A 613 33.26 25.49 24.99
N VAL A 614 32.91 25.17 23.75
CA VAL A 614 33.64 25.68 22.57
C VAL A 614 32.66 26.34 21.59
N LEU A 615 32.97 27.62 21.29
CA LEU A 615 32.30 28.67 20.48
C LEU A 615 31.21 29.46 21.23
N LEU A 616 31.28 30.78 21.44
CA LEU A 616 31.93 31.89 20.72
C LEU A 616 32.68 32.83 21.70
N GLN A 617 33.77 33.43 21.22
CA GLN A 617 34.30 34.66 21.83
C GLN A 617 33.26 35.79 21.69
N LYS A 618 33.12 36.56 22.77
CA LYS A 618 32.22 37.70 22.92
C LYS A 618 32.32 38.74 21.79
N ASP A 619 31.13 39.24 21.44
CA ASP A 619 30.77 40.57 20.92
C ASP A 619 31.00 40.92 19.44
N SER A 620 29.88 41.03 18.69
CA SER A 620 29.31 42.30 18.19
C SER A 620 28.00 42.03 17.45
N VAL A 621 26.85 42.31 18.07
CA VAL A 621 25.53 42.32 17.41
C VAL A 621 25.34 43.72 16.82
N GLU A 622 25.34 43.84 15.49
CA GLU A 622 24.77 45.00 14.82
C GLU A 622 23.27 44.73 14.62
N GLU A 623 22.45 45.25 15.54
CA GLU A 623 21.02 45.48 15.30
C GLU A 623 20.90 46.76 14.44
N GLU A 624 20.78 46.63 13.13
CA GLU A 624 20.36 47.76 12.29
C GLU A 624 18.84 47.75 12.11
N ALA A 625 18.18 48.64 12.84
CA ALA A 625 16.93 49.26 12.41
C ALA A 625 17.22 50.07 11.13
N GLY A 626 16.57 49.73 10.01
CA GLY A 626 16.90 50.40 8.73
C GLY A 626 16.04 50.03 7.53
N VAL A 627 14.70 49.98 7.67
CA VAL A 627 13.81 50.09 6.50
C VAL A 627 13.76 51.55 6.07
N GLU A 628 14.85 52.07 5.48
CA GLU A 628 14.88 53.35 4.73
C GLU A 628 16.28 53.63 4.13
N ALA A 629 16.83 52.71 3.32
CA ALA A 629 18.08 53.00 2.59
C ALA A 629 18.25 52.19 1.29
N VAL A 630 17.19 52.05 0.49
CA VAL A 630 17.31 51.57 -0.91
C VAL A 630 16.68 52.57 -1.92
N ASN A 631 15.99 53.61 -1.44
CA ASN A 631 15.37 54.63 -2.29
C ASN A 631 16.26 55.85 -2.65
N SER A 632 17.57 55.87 -2.36
CA SER A 632 18.42 57.06 -2.62
C SER A 632 19.57 56.88 -3.63
N LYS A 633 19.63 55.77 -4.38
CA LYS A 633 20.67 55.56 -5.41
C LYS A 633 20.16 55.22 -6.82
N MET A 634 18.94 55.63 -7.17
CA MET A 634 18.36 55.54 -8.52
C MET A 634 17.59 56.83 -8.89
N GLY A 635 18.12 57.98 -8.46
CA GLY A 635 17.43 59.26 -8.60
C GLY A 635 18.36 60.44 -8.89
N GLN A 636 19.40 60.25 -9.70
CA GLN A 636 20.12 61.34 -10.36
C GLN A 636 20.73 60.84 -11.66
N GLU A 637 19.92 60.76 -12.72
CA GLU A 637 20.29 61.11 -14.08
C GLU A 637 19.01 61.14 -14.94
N TYR A 638 18.89 62.19 -15.75
CA TYR A 638 17.78 62.56 -16.64
C TYR A 638 16.59 63.30 -16.02
N GLY A 639 16.68 64.64 -16.11
CA GLY A 639 15.56 65.55 -15.96
C GLY A 639 14.82 65.82 -17.28
N ASN A 640 13.63 66.41 -17.09
CA ASN A 640 12.81 67.22 -17.98
C ASN A 640 12.20 66.59 -19.24
N ALA A 641 10.87 66.42 -19.22
CA ALA A 641 9.96 67.32 -19.95
C ALA A 641 8.48 67.08 -19.58
N ASP A 642 7.84 68.16 -19.12
CA ASP A 642 6.46 68.61 -19.38
C ASP A 642 5.21 67.76 -19.09
N GLY A 643 4.29 68.37 -18.33
CA GLY A 643 2.97 68.66 -18.91
C GLY A 643 1.70 68.26 -18.16
N LYS A 644 1.32 69.08 -17.16
CA LYS A 644 -0.06 69.56 -16.85
C LYS A 644 -1.27 68.59 -16.81
N ASN A 645 -1.98 68.74 -15.68
CA ASN A 645 -3.43 69.00 -15.52
C ASN A 645 -4.38 67.89 -15.00
N ARG A 646 -5.03 68.27 -13.88
CA ARG A 646 -6.45 68.09 -13.49
C ARG A 646 -6.91 66.80 -12.80
N ALA A 647 -7.12 66.94 -11.49
CA ALA A 647 -8.31 66.42 -10.75
C ALA A 647 -9.60 67.12 -11.27
N PRO A 648 -10.86 66.70 -10.97
CA PRO A 648 -11.41 66.04 -9.75
C PRO A 648 -12.30 64.81 -10.10
N GLY A 649 -13.01 64.08 -9.25
CA GLY A 649 -13.37 64.09 -7.84
C GLY A 649 -14.52 63.06 -7.63
N VAL A 650 -14.71 62.64 -6.37
CA VAL A 650 -15.96 62.20 -5.71
C VAL A 650 -16.93 61.23 -6.43
N GLY A 651 -17.25 60.11 -5.79
CA GLY A 651 -18.47 59.35 -6.10
C GLY A 651 -18.63 58.02 -5.36
N THR A 652 -19.31 58.06 -4.22
CA THR A 652 -19.97 56.94 -3.53
C THR A 652 -20.97 56.19 -4.42
N ALA A 653 -21.07 54.85 -4.30
CA ALA A 653 -22.33 54.13 -4.01
C ALA A 653 -22.17 52.61 -4.15
N SER A 654 -22.72 51.93 -3.15
CA SER A 654 -23.23 50.56 -3.09
C SER A 654 -23.88 50.00 -4.36
N GLN A 655 -23.56 48.74 -4.66
CA GLN A 655 -24.51 47.61 -4.73
C GLN A 655 -23.77 46.29 -4.57
#